data_AF-A0A8B8T2T6-F1
#
_entry.id   AF-A0A8B8T2T6-F1
#
_cell.length_a   1.000
_cell.length_b   1.000
_cell.length_c   1.000
_cell.angle_alpha   90.00
_cell.angle_beta   90.00
_cell.angle_gamma   90.00
#
_symmetry.space_group_name_H-M   'P 1'
#
loop_
_entity.id
_entity.type
_entity.pdbx_description
1 polymer ?
#
loop_
_entity_poly.entity_id
_entity_poly.type
_entity_poly.pdbx_seq_one_letter_code
_entity_poly.pdbx_strand_id
1 'polypeptide(L)'
;MSNTMYNKMWHQTQEALTSLLDKESQKMMEPHQNQVFIFQMLATFYIKYVQIFRNLENVYDQIVHPQKRILIRKILDGVMGRILELKNEMVELELTEFHYFDDLLQDLKLAPQQLDIPIPKYFLKEKLEVIKEREKILAQILANTGFDATDKKYPVRAIPLEEAIKVIQVAERARQGRLRAMFMKQIFLQEYRARQAKILGEKIADAGAAALRIQKVWRGFQQSKKAEREREEEMIFLGMNPPPLFNEVGATIIEAEKVTHMRDKVQMKHEEDYRGALVTIKDDLKLTEGPDIKENLQEQIRRWFIECRNLTGTFPDYPREEEGGSAIIFSNKTPQQVIEDMIANQEEKETNKKKKKEKKPKTAKKEKEKNETKEKNKEEDEGWKMSPSIFLHTMEEGSNVYKDVWKNKDESWNFYQDYDPEMIKEEKRKELESEIRVQVDELMRQELKNLKLAVNREKELPVKTGRKKGGKKKNKRKKGKKGKMGKKDKDLTADRTIESLYKELVEEGLLIQALKVNLSDYIGEYSYLGTTLRQVSIEPMPSLLDVRQLVTLYGVLPLGSAAVHKKAPLVKSLLLAGPSGVGKKMLVHAICTETGANLFNLSATNIAGKYPGNSGLQMMLHVVFKVARQLQPSVVWIGDAEKTFYKKVPNSEREKLLRGLIYYLSWEPGRKLPLLAKLLH
;
A
#
# COMPACT_ATOMS: atom_id res chain seq x y z
N MET A 1 -2.81 -5.36 -29.10
CA MET A 1 -4.26 -5.66 -29.00
C MET A 1 -5.04 -4.36 -29.16
N SER A 2 -6.27 -4.42 -29.67
CA SER A 2 -7.11 -3.24 -29.91
C SER A 2 -7.73 -2.69 -28.61
N ASN A 3 -7.96 -1.39 -28.54
CA ASN A 3 -8.65 -0.72 -27.42
C ASN A 3 -10.00 -1.36 -27.08
N THR A 4 -10.71 -1.84 -28.10
CA THR A 4 -11.99 -2.53 -27.98
C THR A 4 -11.92 -3.76 -27.09
N MET A 5 -10.82 -4.51 -27.12
CA MET A 5 -10.61 -5.69 -26.28
C MET A 5 -10.50 -5.30 -24.80
N TYR A 6 -9.73 -4.26 -24.49
CA TYR A 6 -9.52 -3.81 -23.12
C TYR A 6 -10.79 -3.17 -22.53
N ASN A 7 -11.54 -2.41 -23.32
CA ASN A 7 -12.87 -1.93 -22.94
C ASN A 7 -13.82 -3.12 -22.67
N LYS A 8 -13.85 -4.14 -23.54
CA LYS A 8 -14.66 -5.35 -23.32
C LYS A 8 -14.28 -6.07 -22.03
N MET A 9 -12.99 -6.21 -21.75
CA MET A 9 -12.49 -6.81 -20.50
C MET A 9 -12.92 -5.99 -19.28
N TRP A 10 -12.88 -4.66 -19.37
CA TRP A 10 -13.38 -3.77 -18.33
C TRP A 10 -14.88 -3.96 -18.11
N HIS A 11 -15.68 -3.98 -19.18
CA HIS A 11 -17.12 -4.17 -19.10
C HIS A 11 -17.49 -5.49 -18.42
N GLN A 12 -16.86 -6.60 -18.85
CA GLN A 12 -17.08 -7.93 -18.25
C GLN A 12 -16.71 -7.96 -16.75
N THR A 13 -15.60 -7.31 -16.39
CA THR A 13 -15.15 -7.25 -14.99
C THR A 13 -16.13 -6.45 -14.14
N GLN A 14 -16.68 -5.37 -14.68
CA GLN A 14 -17.63 -4.52 -13.98
C GLN A 14 -19.01 -5.16 -13.82
N GLU A 15 -19.45 -5.94 -14.82
CA GLU A 15 -20.66 -6.78 -14.71
C GLU A 15 -20.49 -7.85 -13.64
N ALA A 16 -19.33 -8.53 -13.61
CA ALA A 16 -19.02 -9.51 -12.58
C ALA A 16 -19.00 -8.88 -11.17
N LEU A 17 -18.42 -7.68 -11.02
CA LEU A 17 -18.43 -6.93 -9.76
C LEU A 17 -19.85 -6.54 -9.35
N THR A 18 -20.65 -5.99 -10.26
CA THR A 18 -22.04 -5.60 -9.97
C THR A 18 -22.85 -6.81 -9.50
N SER A 19 -22.75 -7.94 -10.21
CA SER A 19 -23.44 -9.18 -9.82
C SER A 19 -22.98 -9.70 -8.46
N LEU A 20 -21.72 -9.49 -8.09
CA LEU A 20 -21.19 -9.92 -6.80
C LEU A 20 -21.72 -9.03 -5.66
N LEU A 21 -21.76 -7.71 -5.86
CA LEU A 21 -22.32 -6.75 -4.89
C LEU A 21 -23.81 -7.02 -4.63
N ASP A 22 -24.59 -7.30 -5.68
CA ASP A 22 -26.01 -7.65 -5.56
C ASP A 22 -26.21 -8.94 -4.75
N LYS A 23 -25.34 -9.94 -4.94
CA LYS A 23 -25.39 -11.21 -4.19
C LYS A 23 -24.96 -11.06 -2.73
N GLU A 24 -23.96 -10.23 -2.47
CA GLU A 24 -23.46 -9.99 -1.13
C GLU A 24 -24.46 -9.21 -0.28
N SER A 25 -25.07 -8.16 -0.85
CA SER A 25 -26.11 -7.38 -0.17
C SER A 25 -27.32 -8.23 0.23
N GLN A 26 -27.72 -9.20 -0.62
CA GLN A 26 -28.77 -10.18 -0.27
C GLN A 26 -28.36 -11.06 0.93
N LYS A 27 -27.16 -11.63 0.90
CA LYS A 27 -26.69 -12.56 1.93
C LYS A 27 -26.34 -11.90 3.26
N MET A 28 -25.99 -10.60 3.27
CA MET A 28 -25.75 -9.87 4.52
C MET A 28 -26.98 -9.78 5.44
N MET A 29 -28.19 -9.95 4.90
CA MET A 29 -29.43 -9.87 5.66
C MET A 29 -29.81 -11.18 6.38
N GLU A 30 -29.23 -12.30 5.98
CA GLU A 30 -29.60 -13.64 6.47
C GLU A 30 -28.71 -14.07 7.65
N PRO A 31 -29.27 -14.37 8.83
CA PRO A 31 -28.51 -14.94 9.94
C PRO A 31 -28.22 -16.43 9.69
N HIS A 32 -26.98 -16.85 9.92
CA HIS A 32 -26.53 -18.22 9.69
C HIS A 32 -26.01 -18.87 10.98
N GLN A 33 -26.33 -20.14 11.23
CA GLN A 33 -25.89 -20.84 12.44
C GLN A 33 -24.74 -21.84 12.17
N ASN A 34 -24.61 -22.34 10.93
CA ASN A 34 -23.61 -23.36 10.61
C ASN A 34 -22.27 -22.73 10.21
N GLN A 35 -21.25 -22.91 11.05
CA GLN A 35 -19.90 -22.39 10.85
C GLN A 35 -19.26 -22.84 9.52
N VAL A 36 -19.50 -24.09 9.08
CA VAL A 36 -18.97 -24.61 7.80
C VAL A 36 -19.58 -23.87 6.62
N PHE A 37 -20.90 -23.66 6.66
CA PHE A 37 -21.60 -22.90 5.62
C PHE A 37 -21.14 -21.45 5.57
N ILE A 38 -20.97 -20.82 6.75
CA ILE A 38 -20.48 -19.44 6.86
C ILE A 38 -19.09 -19.31 6.24
N PHE A 39 -18.17 -20.22 6.59
CA PHE A 39 -16.83 -20.23 6.01
C PHE A 39 -16.89 -20.43 4.49
N GLN A 40 -17.65 -21.41 4.00
CA GLN A 40 -17.80 -21.67 2.58
C GLN A 40 -18.34 -20.45 1.81
N MET A 41 -19.30 -19.74 2.41
CA MET A 41 -19.82 -18.48 1.87
C MET A 41 -18.74 -17.40 1.81
N LEU A 42 -18.02 -17.14 2.91
CA LEU A 42 -16.95 -16.14 2.97
C LEU A 42 -15.82 -16.47 1.99
N ALA A 43 -15.38 -17.72 1.94
CA ALA A 43 -14.36 -18.20 1.02
C ALA A 43 -14.80 -18.02 -0.44
N THR A 44 -16.08 -18.28 -0.76
CA THR A 44 -16.62 -18.06 -2.11
C THR A 44 -16.58 -16.58 -2.50
N PHE A 45 -16.95 -15.67 -1.60
CA PHE A 45 -16.85 -14.23 -1.86
C PHE A 45 -15.38 -13.80 -2.02
N TYR A 46 -14.51 -14.26 -1.14
CA TYR A 46 -13.08 -13.97 -1.19
C TYR A 46 -12.46 -14.38 -2.54
N ILE A 47 -12.71 -15.60 -3.00
CA ILE A 47 -12.20 -16.10 -4.30
C ILE A 47 -12.71 -15.22 -5.45
N LYS A 48 -14.02 -14.90 -5.47
CA LYS A 48 -14.60 -14.07 -6.53
C LYS A 48 -14.05 -12.64 -6.54
N TYR A 49 -13.85 -12.05 -5.36
CA TYR A 49 -13.22 -10.74 -5.26
C TYR A 49 -11.76 -10.77 -5.71
N VAL A 50 -11.00 -11.82 -5.39
CA VAL A 50 -9.62 -12.00 -5.91
C VAL A 50 -9.60 -12.08 -7.44
N GLN A 51 -10.56 -12.78 -8.05
CA GLN A 51 -10.68 -12.82 -9.52
C GLN A 51 -10.99 -11.45 -10.12
N ILE A 52 -11.95 -10.72 -9.54
CA ILE A 52 -12.28 -9.35 -9.97
C ILE A 52 -11.06 -8.45 -9.82
N PHE A 53 -10.35 -8.54 -8.70
CA PHE A 53 -9.15 -7.75 -8.44
C PHE A 53 -8.06 -7.98 -9.50
N ARG A 54 -7.79 -9.24 -9.86
CA ARG A 54 -6.85 -9.60 -10.92
C ARG A 54 -7.25 -9.01 -12.27
N ASN A 55 -8.52 -9.13 -12.61
CA ASN A 55 -9.04 -8.60 -13.88
C ASN A 55 -8.97 -7.07 -13.88
N LEU A 56 -9.34 -6.40 -12.78
CA LEU A 56 -9.24 -4.95 -12.64
C LEU A 56 -7.79 -4.45 -12.71
N GLU A 57 -6.84 -5.17 -12.11
CA GLU A 57 -5.41 -4.83 -12.21
C GLU A 57 -4.92 -4.91 -13.66
N ASN A 58 -5.27 -5.98 -14.37
CA ASN A 58 -4.94 -6.12 -15.78
C ASN A 58 -5.62 -5.02 -16.62
N VAL A 59 -6.90 -4.73 -16.37
CA VAL A 59 -7.62 -3.63 -17.04
C VAL A 59 -6.92 -2.29 -16.77
N TYR A 60 -6.56 -2.01 -15.52
CA TYR A 60 -5.83 -0.81 -15.12
C TYR A 60 -4.46 -0.72 -15.82
N ASP A 61 -3.73 -1.82 -15.91
CA ASP A 61 -2.42 -1.84 -16.57
C ASP A 61 -2.52 -1.62 -18.08
N GLN A 62 -3.58 -2.09 -18.74
CA GLN A 62 -3.72 -2.03 -20.19
C GLN A 62 -4.38 -0.73 -20.70
N ILE A 63 -5.33 -0.15 -19.97
CA ILE A 63 -6.01 1.09 -20.35
C ILE A 63 -5.08 2.29 -20.19
N VAL A 64 -4.99 3.16 -21.19
CA VAL A 64 -4.17 4.38 -21.13
C VAL A 64 -4.99 5.64 -20.86
N HIS A 65 -6.32 5.57 -21.04
CA HIS A 65 -7.23 6.69 -20.79
C HIS A 65 -7.19 7.17 -19.33
N PRO A 66 -6.84 8.44 -19.05
CA PRO A 66 -6.55 8.92 -17.69
C PRO A 66 -7.80 8.89 -16.78
N GLN A 67 -8.94 9.41 -17.23
CA GLN A 67 -10.18 9.42 -16.43
C GLN A 67 -10.70 8.01 -16.09
N LYS A 68 -10.66 7.06 -17.04
CA LYS A 68 -11.01 5.66 -16.76
C LYS A 68 -10.08 5.03 -15.73
N ARG A 69 -8.77 5.27 -15.85
CA ARG A 69 -7.77 4.76 -14.90
C ARG A 69 -8.05 5.27 -13.49
N ILE A 70 -8.46 6.53 -13.30
CA ILE A 70 -8.84 7.08 -11.99
C ILE A 70 -10.05 6.31 -11.40
N LEU A 71 -11.07 6.04 -12.21
CA LEU A 71 -12.24 5.27 -11.77
C LEU A 71 -11.87 3.83 -11.41
N ILE A 72 -11.14 3.15 -12.29
CA ILE A 72 -10.68 1.77 -12.07
C ILE A 72 -9.80 1.69 -10.82
N ARG A 73 -8.90 2.67 -10.64
CA ARG A 73 -8.05 2.80 -9.46
C ARG A 73 -8.87 2.88 -8.17
N LYS A 74 -9.93 3.69 -8.14
CA LYS A 74 -10.86 3.80 -6.99
C LYS A 74 -11.57 2.48 -6.70
N ILE A 75 -12.08 1.80 -7.73
CA ILE A 75 -12.75 0.51 -7.57
C ILE A 75 -11.77 -0.57 -7.09
N LEU A 76 -10.56 -0.59 -7.65
CA LEU A 76 -9.52 -1.54 -7.29
C LEU A 76 -9.09 -1.40 -5.81
N ASP A 77 -8.97 -0.17 -5.28
CA ASP A 77 -8.79 0.05 -3.84
C ASP A 77 -9.96 -0.47 -2.99
N GLY A 78 -11.20 -0.30 -3.48
CA GLY A 78 -12.39 -0.84 -2.84
C GLY A 78 -12.37 -2.37 -2.76
N VAL A 79 -12.11 -3.04 -3.88
CA VAL A 79 -12.01 -4.49 -3.95
C VAL A 79 -10.86 -5.01 -3.10
N MET A 80 -9.70 -4.33 -3.13
CA MET A 80 -8.56 -4.67 -2.28
C MET A 80 -8.91 -4.62 -0.79
N GLY A 81 -9.60 -3.56 -0.36
CA GLY A 81 -10.08 -3.44 1.01
C GLY A 81 -11.05 -4.55 1.40
N ARG A 82 -11.99 -4.91 0.52
CA ARG A 82 -12.94 -6.00 0.78
C ARG A 82 -12.27 -7.37 0.86
N ILE A 83 -11.25 -7.64 0.04
CA ILE A 83 -10.45 -8.87 0.14
C ILE A 83 -9.80 -8.98 1.52
N LEU A 84 -9.27 -7.89 2.07
CA LEU A 84 -8.66 -7.86 3.40
C LEU A 84 -9.68 -8.04 4.52
N GLU A 85 -10.86 -7.42 4.41
CA GLU A 85 -11.96 -7.62 5.35
C GLU A 85 -12.43 -9.07 5.36
N LEU A 86 -12.72 -9.65 4.20
CA LEU A 86 -13.14 -11.05 4.09
C LEU A 86 -12.06 -12.00 4.60
N LYS A 87 -10.79 -11.71 4.32
CA LYS A 87 -9.67 -12.49 4.87
C LYS A 87 -9.67 -12.42 6.40
N ASN A 88 -9.81 -11.22 6.97
CA ASN A 88 -9.86 -11.05 8.42
C ASN A 88 -11.06 -11.78 9.05
N GLU A 89 -12.25 -11.70 8.46
CA GLU A 89 -13.44 -12.42 8.91
C GLU A 89 -13.23 -13.94 8.90
N MET A 90 -12.59 -14.49 7.85
CA MET A 90 -12.24 -15.92 7.81
C MET A 90 -11.25 -16.30 8.92
N VAL A 91 -10.23 -15.46 9.17
CA VAL A 91 -9.23 -15.70 10.23
C VAL A 91 -9.89 -15.65 11.61
N GLU A 92 -10.81 -14.72 11.85
CA GLU A 92 -11.56 -14.63 13.10
C GLU A 92 -12.47 -15.85 13.32
N LEU A 93 -13.00 -16.43 12.24
CA LEU A 93 -13.90 -17.59 12.30
C LEU A 93 -13.15 -18.91 12.56
N GLU A 94 -12.03 -19.18 11.88
CA GLU A 94 -11.27 -20.43 12.04
C GLU A 94 -10.07 -20.31 13.00
N LEU A 95 -9.72 -19.10 13.44
CA LEU A 95 -8.54 -18.80 14.28
C LEU A 95 -7.21 -19.25 13.64
N THR A 96 -7.15 -19.28 12.30
CA THR A 96 -5.96 -19.63 11.53
C THR A 96 -5.74 -18.64 10.40
N GLU A 97 -4.48 -18.33 10.10
CA GLU A 97 -4.12 -17.51 8.94
C GLU A 97 -4.11 -18.31 7.63
N PHE A 98 -4.01 -19.64 7.72
CA PHE A 98 -3.89 -20.55 6.59
C PHE A 98 -5.24 -21.20 6.29
N HIS A 99 -5.78 -20.87 5.12
CA HIS A 99 -7.03 -21.39 4.61
C HIS A 99 -6.76 -22.14 3.30
N TYR A 100 -7.36 -23.31 3.15
CA TYR A 100 -7.20 -24.16 1.96
C TYR A 100 -8.52 -24.14 1.18
N PHE A 101 -8.42 -23.89 -0.13
CA PHE A 101 -9.59 -23.67 -0.99
C PHE A 101 -9.76 -24.78 -2.04
N ASP A 102 -9.08 -25.92 -1.90
CA ASP A 102 -8.97 -26.95 -2.94
C ASP A 102 -10.35 -27.46 -3.43
N ASP A 103 -11.24 -27.82 -2.51
CA ASP A 103 -12.61 -28.28 -2.84
C ASP A 103 -13.40 -27.18 -3.57
N LEU A 104 -13.30 -25.93 -3.08
CA LEU A 104 -13.98 -24.78 -3.69
C LEU A 104 -13.42 -24.42 -5.07
N LEU A 105 -12.11 -24.55 -5.25
CA LEU A 105 -11.45 -24.34 -6.54
C LEU A 105 -11.89 -25.41 -7.54
N GLN A 106 -12.01 -26.66 -7.10
CA GLN A 106 -12.54 -27.74 -7.93
C GLN A 106 -13.99 -27.46 -8.35
N ASP A 107 -14.86 -27.05 -7.42
CA ASP A 107 -16.25 -26.70 -7.70
C ASP A 107 -16.37 -25.52 -8.69
N LEU A 108 -15.52 -24.51 -8.53
CA LEU A 108 -15.48 -23.33 -9.39
C LEU A 108 -14.69 -23.55 -10.70
N LYS A 109 -14.09 -24.74 -10.89
CA LYS A 109 -13.21 -25.08 -12.02
C LYS A 109 -12.05 -24.10 -12.20
N LEU A 110 -11.44 -23.72 -11.09
CA LEU A 110 -10.33 -22.78 -11.03
C LEU A 110 -9.02 -23.49 -10.69
N ALA A 111 -7.94 -23.00 -11.28
CA ALA A 111 -6.60 -23.43 -10.94
C ALA A 111 -6.09 -22.61 -9.72
N PRO A 112 -5.28 -23.18 -8.82
CA PRO A 112 -4.74 -22.46 -7.65
C PRO A 112 -3.97 -21.19 -8.04
N GLN A 113 -3.31 -21.18 -9.21
CA GLN A 113 -2.63 -20.00 -9.75
C GLN A 113 -3.54 -18.81 -9.98
N GLN A 114 -4.87 -19.01 -10.04
CA GLN A 114 -5.86 -17.95 -10.19
C GLN A 114 -6.20 -17.25 -8.87
N LEU A 115 -5.73 -17.78 -7.72
CA LEU A 115 -5.82 -17.11 -6.41
C LEU A 115 -4.63 -16.22 -6.08
N ASP A 116 -3.57 -16.25 -6.89
CA ASP A 116 -2.44 -15.33 -6.74
C ASP A 116 -2.94 -13.89 -6.83
N ILE A 117 -2.60 -13.10 -5.81
CA ILE A 117 -3.00 -11.71 -5.74
C ILE A 117 -1.87 -10.88 -6.37
N PRO A 118 -2.07 -10.25 -7.55
CA PRO A 118 -1.06 -9.46 -8.20
C PRO A 118 -0.78 -8.20 -7.37
N ILE A 119 0.46 -7.74 -7.41
CA ILE A 119 0.84 -6.49 -6.76
C ILE A 119 0.51 -5.35 -7.74
N PRO A 120 -0.38 -4.42 -7.37
CA PRO A 120 -0.77 -3.36 -8.28
C PRO A 120 0.40 -2.45 -8.67
N LYS A 121 0.64 -2.31 -9.98
CA LYS A 121 1.79 -1.56 -10.51
C LYS A 121 1.80 -0.07 -10.15
N TYR A 122 0.64 0.52 -9.84
CA TYR A 122 0.58 1.92 -9.43
C TYR A 122 1.25 2.20 -8.09
N PHE A 123 1.44 1.18 -7.22
CA PHE A 123 2.12 1.33 -5.93
C PHE A 123 3.49 2.00 -6.06
N LEU A 124 4.24 1.60 -7.07
CA LEU A 124 5.54 2.15 -7.38
C LEU A 124 5.46 3.32 -8.35
N LYS A 125 4.61 3.24 -9.39
CA LYS A 125 4.52 4.28 -10.43
C LYS A 125 4.17 5.66 -9.85
N GLU A 126 3.17 5.74 -8.97
CA GLU A 126 2.74 7.01 -8.35
C GLU A 126 3.81 7.63 -7.44
N LYS A 127 4.75 6.83 -6.92
CA LYS A 127 5.80 7.26 -5.97
C LYS A 127 7.20 7.24 -6.58
N LEU A 128 7.31 7.01 -7.88
CA LEU A 128 8.57 6.67 -8.54
C LEU A 128 9.60 7.81 -8.46
N GLU A 129 9.16 9.06 -8.59
CA GLU A 129 10.02 10.24 -8.44
C GLU A 129 10.58 10.36 -7.02
N VAL A 130 9.69 10.26 -6.02
CA VAL A 130 10.04 10.30 -4.60
C VAL A 130 11.02 9.18 -4.24
N ILE A 131 10.78 7.96 -4.73
CA ILE A 131 11.67 6.82 -4.51
C ILE A 131 13.06 7.08 -5.14
N LYS A 132 13.11 7.58 -6.38
CA LYS A 132 14.38 7.89 -7.05
C LYS A 132 15.17 8.99 -6.36
N GLU A 133 14.50 10.06 -5.92
CA GLU A 133 15.13 11.14 -5.15
C GLU A 133 15.71 10.61 -3.84
N ARG A 134 14.94 9.78 -3.14
CA ARG A 134 15.39 9.16 -1.89
C ARG A 134 16.58 8.21 -2.11
N GLU A 135 16.56 7.38 -3.15
CA GLU A 135 17.68 6.51 -3.52
C GLU A 135 18.95 7.33 -3.79
N LYS A 136 18.83 8.50 -4.46
CA LYS A 136 19.97 9.41 -4.68
C LYS A 136 20.52 9.98 -3.37
N ILE A 137 19.65 10.44 -2.47
CA ILE A 137 20.06 10.97 -1.16
C ILE A 137 20.77 9.89 -0.35
N LEU A 138 20.22 8.67 -0.30
CA LEU A 138 20.85 7.54 0.37
C LEU A 138 22.22 7.22 -0.21
N ALA A 139 22.33 7.13 -1.54
CA ALA A 139 23.60 6.87 -2.20
C ALA A 139 24.65 7.95 -1.91
N GLN A 140 24.25 9.23 -1.87
CA GLN A 140 25.14 10.33 -1.51
C GLN A 140 25.62 10.25 -0.06
N ILE A 141 24.74 9.92 0.89
CA ILE A 141 25.11 9.77 2.30
C ILE A 141 26.08 8.59 2.47
N LEU A 142 25.80 7.44 1.85
CA LEU A 142 26.66 6.26 1.91
C LEU A 142 28.04 6.50 1.28
N ALA A 143 28.11 7.23 0.17
CA ALA A 143 29.39 7.61 -0.44
C ALA A 143 30.22 8.51 0.48
N ASN A 144 29.59 9.43 1.22
CA ASN A 144 30.28 10.35 2.12
C ASN A 144 30.82 9.68 3.40
N THR A 145 30.21 8.59 3.85
CA THR A 145 30.59 7.91 5.10
C THR A 145 31.72 6.90 4.92
N GLY A 146 32.23 6.73 3.69
CA GLY A 146 33.25 5.72 3.38
C GLY A 146 32.75 4.28 3.54
N PHE A 147 31.46 4.09 3.80
CA PHE A 147 30.78 2.82 3.57
C PHE A 147 30.61 2.67 2.07
N ASP A 148 31.72 2.32 1.42
CA ASP A 148 31.66 1.57 0.19
C ASP A 148 30.87 0.30 0.52
N ALA A 149 29.56 0.37 0.29
CA ALA A 149 28.81 -0.78 -0.15
C ALA A 149 29.35 -1.17 -1.53
N THR A 150 30.62 -1.60 -1.58
CA THR A 150 30.98 -2.71 -2.45
C THR A 150 30.21 -3.91 -1.91
N ASP A 151 28.91 -3.93 -2.16
CA ASP A 151 28.35 -5.08 -2.82
C ASP A 151 29.38 -5.40 -3.91
N LYS A 152 30.18 -6.44 -3.68
CA LYS A 152 30.66 -7.22 -4.79
C LYS A 152 29.38 -7.58 -5.53
N LYS A 153 28.99 -6.75 -6.50
CA LYS A 153 28.01 -7.06 -7.52
C LYS A 153 28.63 -8.23 -8.26
N TYR A 154 28.49 -9.42 -7.69
CA TYR A 154 28.23 -10.57 -8.52
C TYR A 154 26.91 -10.18 -9.16
N PRO A 155 26.86 -9.93 -10.49
CA PRO A 155 25.60 -9.79 -11.16
C PRO A 155 24.87 -11.12 -10.94
N VAL A 156 23.98 -11.17 -9.95
CA VAL A 156 23.04 -12.27 -9.81
C VAL A 156 22.04 -12.03 -10.91
N ARG A 157 22.36 -12.52 -12.10
CA ARG A 157 21.37 -12.69 -13.16
C ARG A 157 20.23 -13.49 -12.54
N ALA A 158 19.00 -13.03 -12.70
CA ALA A 158 17.84 -13.81 -12.33
C ALA A 158 17.85 -15.07 -13.19
N ILE A 159 18.21 -16.19 -12.58
CA ILE A 159 18.27 -17.51 -13.20
C ILE A 159 16.82 -18.04 -13.17
N PRO A 160 16.09 -18.16 -14.30
CA PRO A 160 14.79 -18.81 -14.34
C PRO A 160 14.78 -20.17 -13.63
N LEU A 161 13.66 -20.58 -13.04
CA LEU A 161 13.56 -21.81 -12.23
C LEU A 161 14.12 -23.05 -12.94
N GLU A 162 13.85 -23.18 -14.23
CA GLU A 162 14.37 -24.26 -15.06
C GLU A 162 15.89 -24.23 -15.15
N GLU A 163 16.49 -23.04 -15.23
CA GLU A 163 17.93 -22.85 -15.22
C GLU A 163 18.51 -23.10 -13.83
N ALA A 164 17.82 -22.76 -12.74
CA ALA A 164 18.28 -23.05 -11.38
C ALA A 164 18.29 -24.56 -11.10
N ILE A 165 17.23 -25.27 -11.51
CA ILE A 165 17.16 -26.74 -11.43
C ILE A 165 18.27 -27.36 -12.30
N LYS A 166 18.47 -26.86 -13.52
CA LYS A 166 19.55 -27.31 -14.39
C LYS A 166 20.91 -27.05 -13.76
N VAL A 167 21.18 -25.88 -13.18
CA VAL A 167 22.44 -25.54 -12.50
C VAL A 167 22.69 -26.46 -11.31
N ILE A 168 21.66 -26.78 -10.51
CA ILE A 168 21.80 -27.73 -9.40
C ILE A 168 22.11 -29.13 -9.92
N GLN A 169 21.39 -29.60 -10.96
CA GLN A 169 21.66 -30.89 -11.58
C GLN A 169 23.02 -30.94 -12.27
N VAL A 170 23.46 -29.85 -12.90
CA VAL A 170 24.79 -29.67 -13.49
C VAL A 170 25.85 -29.69 -12.40
N ALA A 171 25.63 -29.00 -11.28
CA ALA A 171 26.56 -28.97 -10.16
C ALA A 171 26.72 -30.36 -9.53
N GLU A 172 25.63 -31.12 -9.39
CA GLU A 172 25.66 -32.49 -8.87
C GLU A 172 26.28 -33.47 -9.88
N ARG A 173 25.91 -33.38 -11.18
CA ARG A 173 26.57 -34.16 -12.24
C ARG A 173 28.06 -33.82 -12.35
N ALA A 174 28.45 -32.56 -12.19
CA ALA A 174 29.84 -32.11 -12.15
C ALA A 174 30.56 -32.59 -10.88
N ARG A 175 29.89 -32.69 -9.73
CA ARG A 175 30.44 -33.29 -8.51
C ARG A 175 30.76 -34.77 -8.75
N GLN A 176 29.82 -35.51 -9.34
CA GLN A 176 30.05 -36.91 -9.72
C GLN A 176 31.12 -37.04 -10.81
N GLY A 177 31.15 -36.13 -11.78
CA GLY A 177 32.18 -36.05 -12.81
C GLY A 177 33.57 -35.80 -12.24
N ARG A 178 33.72 -34.91 -11.24
CA ARG A 178 34.97 -34.68 -10.51
C ARG A 178 35.42 -35.92 -9.75
N LEU A 179 34.49 -36.63 -9.11
CA LEU A 179 34.76 -37.92 -8.45
C LEU A 179 35.26 -38.97 -9.45
N ARG A 180 34.59 -39.12 -10.60
CA ARG A 180 35.01 -40.03 -11.68
C ARG A 180 36.35 -39.62 -12.31
N ALA A 181 36.59 -38.31 -12.50
CA ALA A 181 37.84 -37.79 -13.04
C ALA A 181 39.00 -37.98 -12.06
N MET A 182 38.78 -37.83 -10.74
CA MET A 182 39.77 -38.17 -9.71
C MET A 182 40.11 -39.67 -9.76
N PHE A 183 39.09 -40.52 -9.90
CA PHE A 183 39.27 -41.97 -10.02
C PHE A 183 40.04 -42.35 -11.31
N MET A 184 39.68 -41.77 -12.45
CA MET A 184 40.39 -41.98 -13.73
C MET A 184 41.80 -41.40 -13.71
N LYS A 185 42.02 -40.27 -13.03
CA LYS A 185 43.36 -39.70 -12.82
C LYS A 185 44.24 -40.61 -11.98
N GLN A 186 43.68 -41.30 -10.97
CA GLN A 186 44.39 -42.33 -10.22
C GLN A 186 44.79 -43.52 -11.11
N ILE A 187 43.88 -44.01 -11.96
CA ILE A 187 44.17 -45.08 -12.92
C ILE A 187 45.28 -44.65 -13.90
N PHE A 188 45.17 -43.44 -14.45
CA PHE A 188 46.21 -42.88 -15.33
C PHE A 188 47.56 -42.75 -14.62
N LEU A 189 47.59 -42.29 -13.36
CA LEU A 189 48.84 -42.20 -12.59
C LEU A 189 49.44 -43.58 -12.33
N GLN A 190 48.62 -44.60 -12.08
CA GLN A 190 49.06 -45.99 -11.94
C GLN A 190 49.61 -46.54 -13.26
N GLU A 191 48.93 -46.35 -14.38
CA GLU A 191 49.43 -46.72 -15.70
C GLU A 191 50.71 -45.97 -16.07
N TYR A 192 50.79 -44.68 -15.76
CA TYR A 192 51.96 -43.85 -16.02
C TYR A 192 53.17 -44.34 -15.21
N ARG A 193 52.97 -44.68 -13.93
CA ARG A 193 54.00 -45.32 -13.09
C ARG A 193 54.42 -46.68 -13.66
N ALA A 194 53.47 -47.50 -14.13
CA ALA A 194 53.75 -48.78 -14.77
C ALA A 194 54.52 -48.63 -16.10
N ARG A 195 54.23 -47.58 -16.89
CA ARG A 195 54.96 -47.26 -18.13
C ARG A 195 56.35 -46.68 -17.85
N GLN A 196 56.49 -45.80 -16.86
CA GLN A 196 57.79 -45.28 -16.39
C GLN A 196 58.71 -46.42 -15.93
N ALA A 197 58.16 -47.40 -15.20
CA ALA A 197 58.89 -48.60 -14.80
C ALA A 197 59.37 -49.43 -16.01
N LYS A 198 58.65 -49.42 -17.15
CA LYS A 198 59.08 -50.06 -18.40
C LYS A 198 60.10 -49.24 -19.20
N ILE A 199 60.06 -47.92 -19.11
CA ILE A 199 60.93 -46.98 -19.87
C ILE A 199 62.32 -46.84 -19.23
N LEU A 200 62.49 -47.22 -17.96
CA LEU A 200 63.76 -47.18 -17.24
C LEU A 200 64.87 -48.10 -17.79
N GLY A 201 64.64 -48.80 -18.91
CA GLY A 201 65.60 -49.68 -19.58
C GLY A 201 66.22 -49.18 -20.90
N GLU A 202 65.75 -48.07 -21.49
CA GLU A 202 66.26 -47.63 -22.81
C GLU A 202 66.87 -46.22 -22.75
N LYS A 203 68.21 -46.15 -22.83
CA LYS A 203 68.94 -44.93 -23.20
C LYS A 203 69.17 -44.96 -24.71
N ILE A 204 68.54 -44.06 -25.45
CA ILE A 204 68.91 -43.77 -26.83
C ILE A 204 69.01 -42.26 -26.99
N ALA A 205 70.20 -41.81 -27.40
CA ALA A 205 70.50 -40.47 -27.86
C ALA A 205 70.65 -40.54 -29.39
N ASP A 206 69.61 -40.16 -30.12
CA ASP A 206 69.65 -39.99 -31.57
C ASP A 206 68.65 -38.90 -32.03
N ALA A 207 69.00 -38.13 -33.05
CA ALA A 207 68.23 -36.98 -33.54
C ALA A 207 66.84 -37.40 -34.09
N GLY A 208 66.72 -38.60 -34.66
CA GLY A 208 65.44 -39.19 -35.07
C GLY A 208 64.50 -39.44 -33.88
N ALA A 209 65.04 -39.80 -32.71
CA ALA A 209 64.25 -39.99 -31.49
C ALA A 209 63.74 -38.64 -30.93
N ALA A 210 64.47 -37.55 -31.11
CA ALA A 210 64.02 -36.20 -30.76
C ALA A 210 62.86 -35.73 -31.64
N ALA A 211 62.92 -35.95 -32.95
CA ALA A 211 61.84 -35.64 -33.88
C ALA A 211 60.56 -36.44 -33.57
N LEU A 212 60.69 -37.73 -33.26
CA LEU A 212 59.57 -38.57 -32.82
C LEU A 212 58.95 -38.07 -31.50
N ARG A 213 59.75 -37.55 -30.57
CA ARG A 213 59.22 -36.93 -29.34
C ARG A 213 58.43 -35.65 -29.65
N ILE A 214 58.93 -34.78 -30.51
CA ILE A 214 58.23 -33.54 -30.90
C ILE A 214 56.90 -33.88 -31.61
N GLN A 215 56.92 -34.80 -32.58
CA GLN A 215 55.71 -35.24 -33.27
C GLN A 215 54.71 -35.90 -32.33
N LYS A 216 55.18 -36.70 -31.36
CA LYS A 216 54.35 -37.32 -30.34
C LYS A 216 53.70 -36.28 -29.41
N VAL A 217 54.44 -35.24 -29.02
CA VAL A 217 53.91 -34.13 -28.22
C VAL A 217 52.86 -33.35 -29.01
N TRP A 218 53.12 -33.05 -30.28
CA TRP A 218 52.17 -32.33 -31.13
C TRP A 218 50.89 -33.13 -31.40
N ARG A 219 51.01 -34.41 -31.77
CA ARG A 219 49.86 -35.32 -31.94
C ARG A 219 49.08 -35.47 -30.64
N GLY A 220 49.78 -35.54 -29.50
CA GLY A 220 49.18 -35.53 -28.17
C GLY A 220 48.38 -34.25 -27.90
N PHE A 221 48.97 -33.09 -28.17
CA PHE A 221 48.30 -31.78 -28.01
C PHE A 221 47.06 -31.67 -28.90
N GLN A 222 47.16 -32.05 -30.18
CA GLN A 222 46.05 -32.01 -31.12
C GLN A 222 44.91 -32.96 -30.70
N GLN A 223 45.26 -34.17 -30.24
CA GLN A 223 44.29 -35.13 -29.72
C GLN A 223 43.64 -34.62 -28.42
N SER A 224 44.42 -33.99 -27.52
CA SER A 224 43.87 -33.37 -26.31
C SER A 224 42.92 -32.22 -26.65
N LYS A 225 43.23 -31.38 -27.63
CA LYS A 225 42.33 -30.31 -28.11
C LYS A 225 41.06 -30.84 -28.78
N LYS A 226 41.14 -32.00 -29.45
CA LYS A 226 39.96 -32.67 -30.02
C LYS A 226 39.08 -33.28 -28.93
N ALA A 227 39.69 -34.00 -27.98
CA ALA A 227 38.98 -34.60 -26.85
C ALA A 227 38.37 -33.54 -25.91
N GLU A 228 38.98 -32.36 -25.80
CA GLU A 228 38.41 -31.22 -25.07
C GLU A 228 37.12 -30.72 -25.74
N ARG A 229 37.11 -30.56 -27.07
CA ARG A 229 35.90 -30.20 -27.84
C ARG A 229 34.82 -31.27 -27.80
N GLU A 230 35.18 -32.53 -28.05
CA GLU A 230 34.24 -33.66 -27.98
C GLU A 230 33.64 -33.79 -26.57
N ARG A 231 34.44 -33.55 -25.53
CA ARG A 231 33.95 -33.47 -24.15
C ARG A 231 33.00 -32.29 -23.97
N GLU A 232 33.33 -31.09 -24.46
CA GLU A 232 32.43 -29.94 -24.36
C GLU A 232 31.09 -30.20 -25.06
N GLU A 233 31.12 -30.77 -26.26
CA GLU A 233 29.92 -31.17 -27.03
C GLU A 233 29.10 -32.24 -26.28
N GLU A 234 29.76 -33.26 -25.72
CA GLU A 234 29.10 -34.30 -24.91
C GLU A 234 28.52 -33.72 -23.61
N MET A 235 29.22 -32.78 -22.97
CA MET A 235 28.73 -32.08 -21.78
C MET A 235 27.52 -31.19 -22.11
N ILE A 236 27.47 -30.58 -23.29
CA ILE A 236 26.28 -29.85 -23.76
C ILE A 236 25.13 -30.83 -24.06
N PHE A 237 25.40 -31.92 -24.77
CA PHE A 237 24.42 -32.96 -25.12
C PHE A 237 23.81 -33.62 -23.89
N LEU A 238 24.62 -33.96 -22.88
CA LEU A 238 24.19 -34.49 -21.58
C LEU A 238 23.55 -33.42 -20.68
N GLY A 239 23.43 -32.17 -21.15
CA GLY A 239 22.85 -31.04 -20.43
C GLY A 239 23.63 -30.62 -19.19
N MET A 240 24.94 -30.87 -19.15
CA MET A 240 25.88 -30.43 -18.10
C MET A 240 26.49 -29.06 -18.38
N ASN A 241 26.56 -28.64 -19.65
CA ASN A 241 26.91 -27.27 -20.01
C ASN A 241 25.75 -26.67 -20.83
N PRO A 242 25.38 -25.39 -20.61
CA PRO A 242 24.40 -24.74 -21.46
C PRO A 242 24.97 -24.57 -22.88
N PRO A 243 24.17 -24.79 -23.95
CA PRO A 243 24.61 -24.49 -25.30
C PRO A 243 24.95 -22.99 -25.46
N PRO A 244 25.82 -22.61 -26.41
CA PRO A 244 26.32 -21.23 -26.52
C PRO A 244 25.23 -20.15 -26.74
N LEU A 245 24.04 -20.52 -27.21
CA LEU A 245 22.88 -19.63 -27.41
C LEU A 245 21.88 -19.63 -26.23
N PHE A 246 22.18 -20.31 -25.13
CA PHE A 246 21.23 -20.57 -24.05
C PHE A 246 20.81 -19.34 -23.23
N ASN A 247 21.60 -18.26 -23.27
CA ASN A 247 21.34 -17.03 -22.49
C ASN A 247 20.46 -16.00 -23.21
N GLU A 248 19.94 -16.31 -24.40
CA GLU A 248 19.05 -15.40 -25.10
C GLU A 248 17.64 -15.52 -24.52
N VAL A 249 17.26 -14.53 -23.70
CA VAL A 249 15.88 -14.31 -23.29
C VAL A 249 15.02 -14.33 -24.56
N GLY A 250 14.00 -15.19 -24.60
CA GLY A 250 13.19 -15.41 -25.80
C GLY A 250 12.71 -14.08 -26.39
N ALA A 251 12.77 -13.95 -27.72
CA ALA A 251 12.43 -12.70 -28.42
C ALA A 251 11.04 -12.16 -28.03
N THR A 252 10.11 -13.04 -27.70
CA THR A 252 8.76 -12.72 -27.23
C THR A 252 8.73 -11.99 -25.89
N ILE A 253 9.61 -12.36 -24.95
CA ILE A 253 9.71 -11.72 -23.63
C ILE A 253 10.28 -10.32 -23.80
N ILE A 254 11.33 -10.17 -24.61
CA ILE A 254 11.95 -8.87 -24.92
C ILE A 254 10.92 -7.95 -25.61
N GLU A 255 10.12 -8.50 -26.53
CA GLU A 255 9.06 -7.74 -27.20
C GLU A 255 7.95 -7.33 -26.22
N ALA A 256 7.52 -8.23 -25.33
CA ALA A 256 6.55 -7.91 -24.29
C ALA A 256 7.05 -6.78 -23.36
N GLU A 257 8.31 -6.85 -22.93
CA GLU A 257 8.93 -5.80 -22.10
C GLU A 257 8.99 -4.45 -22.82
N LYS A 258 9.31 -4.44 -24.11
CA LYS A 258 9.27 -3.23 -24.95
C LYS A 258 7.86 -2.65 -25.02
N VAL A 259 6.85 -3.49 -25.24
CA VAL A 259 5.44 -3.06 -25.28
C VAL A 259 5.01 -2.48 -23.94
N THR A 260 5.36 -3.12 -22.82
CA THR A 260 5.05 -2.58 -21.49
C THR A 260 5.71 -1.23 -21.24
N HIS A 261 6.98 -1.07 -21.63
CA HIS A 261 7.70 0.19 -21.47
C HIS A 261 7.12 1.31 -22.33
N MET A 262 6.74 1.01 -23.57
CA MET A 262 6.09 1.98 -24.46
C MET A 262 4.73 2.41 -23.90
N ARG A 263 3.93 1.47 -23.42
CA ARG A 263 2.64 1.77 -22.79
C ARG A 263 2.80 2.62 -21.53
N ASP A 264 3.79 2.33 -20.69
CA ASP A 264 4.06 3.11 -19.48
C ASP A 264 4.39 4.57 -19.80
N LYS A 265 5.15 4.83 -20.88
CA LYS A 265 5.41 6.20 -21.35
C LYS A 265 4.13 6.90 -21.81
N VAL A 266 3.26 6.19 -22.54
CA VAL A 266 1.97 6.75 -23.00
C VAL A 266 1.07 7.09 -21.81
N GLN A 267 0.96 6.18 -20.82
CA GLN A 267 0.19 6.43 -19.59
C GLN A 267 0.66 7.69 -18.86
N MET A 268 1.97 7.83 -18.67
CA MET A 268 2.55 9.01 -18.01
C MET A 268 2.23 10.29 -18.77
N LYS A 269 2.43 10.28 -20.10
CA LYS A 269 2.15 11.44 -20.95
C LYS A 269 0.67 11.84 -20.88
N HIS A 270 -0.25 10.89 -21.00
CA HIS A 270 -1.68 11.17 -20.97
C HIS A 270 -2.13 11.69 -19.60
N GLU A 271 -1.50 11.24 -18.52
CA GLU A 271 -1.76 11.73 -17.19
C GLU A 271 -1.24 13.16 -16.99
N GLU A 272 -0.07 13.49 -17.50
CA GLU A 272 0.47 14.87 -17.51
C GLU A 272 -0.41 15.81 -18.34
N ASP A 273 -0.78 15.39 -19.56
CA ASP A 273 -1.65 16.15 -20.46
C ASP A 273 -3.03 16.40 -19.81
N TYR A 274 -3.61 15.38 -19.16
CA TYR A 274 -4.84 15.51 -18.39
C TYR A 274 -4.72 16.49 -17.21
N ARG A 275 -3.63 16.40 -16.44
CA ARG A 275 -3.37 17.34 -15.33
C ARG A 275 -3.22 18.78 -15.81
N GLY A 276 -2.54 18.99 -16.94
CA GLY A 276 -2.43 20.31 -17.59
C GLY A 276 -3.78 20.83 -18.08
N ALA A 277 -4.60 19.95 -18.67
CA ALA A 277 -5.94 20.29 -19.14
C ALA A 277 -6.89 20.70 -18.01
N LEU A 278 -6.82 20.05 -16.83
CA LEU A 278 -7.63 20.41 -15.66
C LEU A 278 -7.44 21.88 -15.23
N VAL A 279 -6.21 22.39 -15.31
CA VAL A 279 -5.90 23.79 -14.97
C VAL A 279 -6.33 24.71 -16.10
N THR A 280 -5.90 24.41 -17.32
CA THR A 280 -6.17 25.24 -18.51
C THR A 280 -7.66 25.44 -18.73
N ILE A 281 -8.45 24.35 -18.71
CA ILE A 281 -9.90 24.40 -18.90
C ILE A 281 -10.58 25.15 -17.75
N LYS A 282 -10.10 25.01 -16.50
CA LYS A 282 -10.66 25.74 -15.36
C LYS A 282 -10.44 27.24 -15.51
N ASP A 283 -9.25 27.65 -15.92
CA ASP A 283 -8.90 29.05 -16.13
C ASP A 283 -9.70 29.65 -17.30
N ASP A 284 -9.86 28.91 -18.40
CA ASP A 284 -10.70 29.30 -19.54
C ASP A 284 -12.17 29.47 -19.11
N LEU A 285 -12.75 28.51 -18.39
CA LEU A 285 -14.12 28.58 -17.90
C LEU A 285 -14.35 29.77 -16.97
N LYS A 286 -13.37 30.10 -16.13
CA LYS A 286 -13.44 31.25 -15.24
C LYS A 286 -13.47 32.58 -16.00
N LEU A 287 -12.81 32.65 -17.16
CA LEU A 287 -12.80 33.83 -18.01
C LEU A 287 -14.06 33.93 -18.88
N THR A 288 -14.53 32.82 -19.44
CA THR A 288 -15.66 32.81 -20.37
C THR A 288 -17.02 32.71 -19.70
N GLU A 289 -17.21 31.71 -18.81
CA GLU A 289 -18.49 31.42 -18.17
C GLU A 289 -18.60 32.04 -16.76
N GLY A 290 -17.47 32.37 -16.13
CA GLY A 290 -17.42 32.91 -14.77
C GLY A 290 -18.25 34.19 -14.56
N PRO A 291 -18.14 35.22 -15.43
CA PRO A 291 -18.97 36.42 -15.34
C PRO A 291 -20.47 36.10 -15.45
N ASP A 292 -20.86 35.27 -16.41
CA ASP A 292 -22.26 34.89 -16.64
C ASP A 292 -22.84 34.11 -15.46
N ILE A 293 -22.10 33.15 -14.90
CA ILE A 293 -22.48 32.40 -13.71
C ILE A 293 -22.68 33.36 -12.52
N LYS A 294 -21.76 34.33 -12.35
CA LYS A 294 -21.84 35.32 -11.27
C LYS A 294 -23.08 36.20 -11.42
N GLU A 295 -23.35 36.72 -12.62
CA GLU A 295 -24.51 37.56 -12.90
C GLU A 295 -25.82 36.80 -12.69
N ASN A 296 -25.91 35.57 -13.21
CA ASN A 296 -27.10 34.73 -13.05
C ASN A 296 -27.36 34.41 -11.57
N LEU A 297 -26.34 34.05 -10.79
CA LEU A 297 -26.49 33.81 -9.34
C LEU A 297 -26.92 35.08 -8.60
N GLN A 298 -26.31 36.24 -8.91
CA GLN A 298 -26.70 37.52 -8.32
C GLN A 298 -28.16 37.86 -8.65
N GLU A 299 -28.57 37.69 -9.90
CA GLU A 299 -29.91 37.98 -10.35
C GLU A 299 -30.94 37.07 -9.66
N GLN A 300 -30.67 35.78 -9.58
CA GLN A 300 -31.54 34.83 -8.87
C GLN A 300 -31.70 35.19 -7.39
N ILE A 301 -30.62 35.56 -6.70
CA ILE A 301 -30.68 35.99 -5.29
C ILE A 301 -31.44 37.33 -5.16
N ARG A 302 -31.25 38.28 -6.08
CA ARG A 302 -31.99 39.55 -6.11
C ARG A 302 -33.48 39.33 -6.32
N ARG A 303 -33.87 38.47 -7.26
CA ARG A 303 -35.27 38.08 -7.49
C ARG A 303 -35.87 37.48 -6.22
N TRP A 304 -35.16 36.58 -5.56
CA TRP A 304 -35.59 36.01 -4.29
C TRP A 304 -35.82 37.07 -3.20
N PHE A 305 -34.91 38.04 -3.04
CA PHE A 305 -35.12 39.15 -2.08
C PHE A 305 -36.38 39.97 -2.39
N ILE A 306 -36.66 40.23 -3.68
CA ILE A 306 -37.83 41.00 -4.11
C ILE A 306 -39.10 40.22 -3.83
N GLU A 307 -39.15 38.93 -4.16
CA GLU A 307 -40.29 38.06 -3.86
C GLU A 307 -40.56 37.96 -2.35
N CYS A 308 -39.52 37.77 -1.54
CA CYS A 308 -39.66 37.77 -0.08
C CYS A 308 -40.19 39.11 0.45
N ARG A 309 -39.73 40.24 -0.09
CA ARG A 309 -40.23 41.58 0.29
C ARG A 309 -41.69 41.77 -0.10
N ASN A 310 -42.09 41.33 -1.30
CA ASN A 310 -43.48 41.45 -1.78
C ASN A 310 -44.44 40.65 -0.88
N LEU A 311 -43.98 39.52 -0.34
CA LEU A 311 -44.79 38.66 0.54
C LEU A 311 -44.81 39.12 2.02
N THR A 312 -43.69 39.61 2.55
CA THR A 312 -43.53 39.89 4.00
C THR A 312 -43.40 41.38 4.36
N GLY A 313 -43.28 42.26 3.36
CA GLY A 313 -43.09 43.71 3.56
C GLY A 313 -41.71 44.12 4.08
N THR A 314 -40.80 43.18 4.38
CA THR A 314 -39.44 43.44 4.87
C THR A 314 -38.41 42.54 4.19
N PHE A 315 -37.14 42.95 4.17
CA PHE A 315 -36.07 42.13 3.60
C PHE A 315 -35.63 41.04 4.59
N PRO A 316 -35.56 39.75 4.18
CA PRO A 316 -35.12 38.66 5.03
C PRO A 316 -33.65 38.82 5.47
N ASP A 317 -33.23 38.03 6.46
CA ASP A 317 -31.80 37.93 6.82
C ASP A 317 -31.07 36.97 5.86
N TYR A 318 -29.82 37.25 5.53
CA TYR A 318 -29.04 36.35 4.68
C TYR A 318 -28.55 35.12 5.47
N PRO A 319 -28.65 33.89 4.93
CA PRO A 319 -28.14 32.70 5.60
C PRO A 319 -26.64 32.80 5.92
N ARG A 320 -26.24 32.28 7.08
CA ARG A 320 -24.83 32.28 7.48
C ARG A 320 -24.04 31.21 6.73
N GLU A 321 -22.72 31.36 6.65
CA GLU A 321 -21.83 30.36 6.03
C GLU A 321 -21.94 29.00 6.70
N GLU A 322 -22.13 28.98 8.03
CA GLU A 322 -22.33 27.78 8.85
C GLU A 322 -23.64 27.04 8.53
N GLU A 323 -24.60 27.72 7.89
CA GLU A 323 -25.92 27.16 7.54
C GLU A 323 -25.97 26.72 6.06
N GLY A 324 -24.97 27.07 5.23
CA GLY A 324 -24.93 26.72 3.80
C GLY A 324 -25.17 27.89 2.83
N GLY A 325 -25.25 29.14 3.32
CA GLY A 325 -25.32 30.33 2.47
C GLY A 325 -26.51 30.34 1.50
N SER A 326 -26.29 30.74 0.24
CA SER A 326 -27.33 30.72 -0.80
C SER A 326 -27.77 29.32 -1.24
N ALA A 327 -27.06 28.25 -0.88
CA ALA A 327 -27.47 26.89 -1.27
C ALA A 327 -28.84 26.50 -0.69
N ILE A 328 -29.21 27.04 0.48
CA ILE A 328 -30.54 26.85 1.09
C ILE A 328 -31.63 27.60 0.30
N ILE A 329 -31.29 28.75 -0.28
CA ILE A 329 -32.22 29.58 -1.06
C ILE A 329 -32.68 28.81 -2.31
N PHE A 330 -31.80 27.96 -2.86
CA PHE A 330 -32.03 27.20 -4.07
C PHE A 330 -32.46 25.74 -3.84
N SER A 331 -32.59 25.28 -2.58
CA SER A 331 -32.96 23.90 -2.29
C SER A 331 -34.48 23.69 -2.33
N ASN A 332 -35.13 23.76 -3.51
CA ASN A 332 -36.52 23.35 -3.79
C ASN A 332 -37.59 23.62 -2.70
N LYS A 333 -37.43 24.68 -1.91
CA LYS A 333 -38.35 25.08 -0.83
C LYS A 333 -39.02 26.38 -1.25
N THR A 334 -40.31 26.52 -0.98
CA THR A 334 -41.00 27.78 -1.28
C THR A 334 -40.41 28.90 -0.41
N PRO A 335 -40.39 30.16 -0.89
CA PRO A 335 -39.89 31.28 -0.10
C PRO A 335 -40.51 31.38 1.29
N GLN A 336 -41.77 30.96 1.44
CA GLN A 336 -42.50 30.88 2.71
C GLN A 336 -41.93 29.82 3.67
N GLN A 337 -41.63 28.61 3.20
CA GLN A 337 -41.04 27.53 4.02
C GLN A 337 -39.63 27.87 4.50
N VAL A 338 -38.83 28.56 3.68
CA VAL A 338 -37.49 29.01 4.07
C VAL A 338 -37.57 30.11 5.14
N ILE A 339 -38.56 30.99 5.06
CA ILE A 339 -38.82 32.03 6.07
C ILE A 339 -39.30 31.40 7.40
N GLU A 340 -40.19 30.39 7.35
CA GLU A 340 -40.64 29.64 8.54
C GLU A 340 -39.48 28.88 9.22
N ASP A 341 -38.63 28.19 8.44
CA ASP A 341 -37.42 27.53 8.96
C ASP A 341 -36.43 28.53 9.58
N MET A 342 -36.33 29.75 9.03
CA MET A 342 -35.51 30.83 9.59
C MET A 342 -36.09 31.41 10.89
N ILE A 343 -37.41 31.59 10.98
CA ILE A 343 -38.09 32.07 12.19
C ILE A 343 -37.96 31.02 13.30
N ALA A 344 -38.18 29.73 12.99
CA ALA A 344 -38.01 28.63 13.95
C ALA A 344 -36.56 28.55 14.49
N ASN A 345 -35.55 28.70 13.63
CA ASN A 345 -34.15 28.71 14.04
C ASN A 345 -33.74 29.97 14.84
N GLN A 346 -34.39 31.11 14.60
CA GLN A 346 -34.19 32.33 15.41
C GLN A 346 -34.83 32.20 16.79
N GLU A 347 -36.02 31.60 16.90
CA GLU A 347 -36.72 31.32 18.17
C GLU A 347 -35.98 30.27 19.03
N GLU A 348 -35.35 29.26 18.43
CA GLU A 348 -34.47 28.31 19.15
C GLU A 348 -33.19 28.97 19.70
N LYS A 349 -32.62 29.94 18.95
CA LYS A 349 -31.44 30.71 19.41
C LYS A 349 -31.81 31.73 20.50
N GLU A 350 -33.03 32.27 20.49
CA GLU A 350 -33.59 33.14 21.54
C GLU A 350 -33.89 32.38 22.85
N THR A 351 -34.51 31.20 22.75
CA THR A 351 -34.81 30.33 23.91
C THR A 351 -33.55 29.77 24.57
N ASN A 352 -32.51 29.46 23.80
CA ASN A 352 -31.19 29.07 24.33
C ASN A 352 -30.37 30.21 24.94
N LYS A 353 -30.62 31.47 24.55
CA LYS A 353 -30.04 32.66 25.21
C LYS A 353 -30.77 33.01 26.51
N LYS A 354 -32.09 32.78 26.60
CA LYS A 354 -32.88 32.98 27.83
C LYS A 354 -32.61 31.90 28.91
N LYS A 355 -32.28 30.66 28.53
CA LYS A 355 -31.92 29.58 29.49
C LYS A 355 -30.52 29.69 30.13
N LYS A 356 -29.66 30.63 29.71
CA LYS A 356 -28.27 30.75 30.20
C LYS A 356 -28.03 31.81 31.29
N LYS A 357 -29.08 32.46 31.82
CA LYS A 357 -28.96 33.51 32.85
C LYS A 357 -29.47 33.16 34.25
N GLU A 358 -30.04 31.98 34.47
CA GLU A 358 -30.41 31.53 35.82
C GLU A 358 -29.94 30.10 36.07
N LYS A 359 -28.86 29.98 36.85
CA LYS A 359 -28.72 29.06 38.01
C LYS A 359 -27.24 28.86 38.36
N LYS A 360 -26.89 29.33 39.55
CA LYS A 360 -25.75 28.89 40.36
C LYS A 360 -26.27 28.67 41.80
N PRO A 361 -25.59 27.87 42.63
CA PRO A 361 -26.00 26.50 42.94
C PRO A 361 -26.59 26.36 44.34
N LYS A 362 -27.33 25.26 44.58
CA LYS A 362 -27.49 24.70 45.93
C LYS A 362 -27.12 23.22 45.93
N THR A 363 -26.20 22.91 46.81
CA THR A 363 -25.69 21.60 47.21
C THR A 363 -26.70 20.86 48.08
N ALA A 364 -26.95 19.59 47.79
CA ALA A 364 -27.27 18.57 48.80
C ALA A 364 -26.95 17.17 48.27
N LYS A 365 -26.23 16.41 49.09
CA LYS A 365 -25.89 15.00 48.95
C LYS A 365 -27.16 14.13 48.99
N LYS A 366 -27.17 13.01 48.25
CA LYS A 366 -27.31 11.65 48.84
C LYS A 366 -27.26 10.55 47.77
N GLU A 367 -26.48 9.52 48.13
CA GLU A 367 -26.64 8.08 47.86
C GLU A 367 -27.02 7.62 46.43
N LYS A 368 -26.03 7.06 45.73
CA LYS A 368 -26.25 6.07 44.67
C LYS A 368 -26.32 4.69 45.31
N GLU A 369 -27.54 4.17 45.47
CA GLU A 369 -27.75 2.73 45.47
C GLU A 369 -27.44 2.19 44.07
N LYS A 370 -26.59 1.17 44.04
CA LYS A 370 -26.46 0.26 42.91
C LYS A 370 -27.72 -0.59 42.89
N ASN A 371 -28.49 -0.52 41.81
CA ASN A 371 -29.26 -1.67 41.36
C ASN A 371 -28.71 -2.12 40.02
N GLU A 372 -27.88 -3.16 40.10
CA GLU A 372 -27.60 -4.08 39.01
C GLU A 372 -28.91 -4.78 38.65
N THR A 373 -29.64 -4.26 37.68
CA THR A 373 -30.63 -5.08 36.99
C THR A 373 -29.87 -5.96 36.00
N LYS A 374 -29.52 -7.16 36.47
CA LYS A 374 -29.28 -8.32 35.62
C LYS A 374 -30.54 -8.53 34.77
N GLU A 375 -30.57 -7.96 33.58
CA GLU A 375 -31.35 -8.54 32.50
C GLU A 375 -30.71 -9.88 32.18
N LYS A 376 -31.34 -10.94 32.70
CA LYS A 376 -31.23 -12.28 32.11
C LYS A 376 -31.81 -12.15 30.70
N ASN A 377 -30.94 -11.84 29.73
CA ASN A 377 -31.26 -12.09 28.35
C ASN A 377 -31.55 -13.58 28.21
N LYS A 378 -32.78 -13.86 27.78
CA LYS A 378 -33.13 -15.14 27.19
C LYS A 378 -32.16 -15.34 26.02
N GLU A 379 -31.44 -16.45 26.03
CA GLU A 379 -30.74 -16.96 24.85
C GLU A 379 -31.80 -17.25 23.79
N GLU A 380 -32.06 -16.28 22.93
CA GLU A 380 -32.60 -16.52 21.60
C GLU A 380 -31.37 -16.62 20.68
N ASP A 381 -31.24 -17.72 19.95
CA ASP A 381 -30.10 -18.03 19.06
C ASP A 381 -29.88 -16.91 18.02
N GLU A 382 -29.07 -15.91 18.35
CA GLU A 382 -28.60 -14.90 17.39
C GLU A 382 -27.61 -15.56 16.43
N GLY A 383 -28.11 -16.02 15.29
CA GLY A 383 -27.27 -16.52 14.20
C GLY A 383 -26.21 -15.50 13.78
N TRP A 384 -25.04 -16.00 13.37
CA TRP A 384 -23.93 -15.19 12.90
C TRP A 384 -24.32 -14.34 11.68
N LYS A 385 -23.91 -13.08 11.69
CA LYS A 385 -24.10 -12.11 10.60
C LYS A 385 -22.76 -11.58 10.12
N MET A 386 -22.66 -11.34 8.81
CA MET A 386 -21.46 -10.77 8.21
C MET A 386 -21.21 -9.35 8.72
N SER A 387 -19.95 -9.01 8.95
CA SER A 387 -19.58 -7.67 9.41
C SER A 387 -19.83 -6.63 8.33
N PRO A 388 -20.30 -5.41 8.69
CA PRO A 388 -20.48 -4.34 7.72
C PRO A 388 -19.14 -3.93 7.10
N SER A 389 -19.09 -3.86 5.77
CA SER A 389 -17.89 -3.45 5.04
C SER A 389 -17.79 -1.93 4.90
N ILE A 390 -16.58 -1.39 5.06
CA ILE A 390 -16.30 0.03 4.82
C ILE A 390 -16.11 0.30 3.32
N PHE A 391 -15.76 -0.73 2.54
CA PHE A 391 -15.39 -0.59 1.13
C PHE A 391 -16.54 -0.83 0.16
N LEU A 392 -17.64 -1.49 0.57
CA LEU A 392 -18.83 -1.72 -0.27
C LEU A 392 -19.33 -0.43 -0.92
N HIS A 393 -19.53 0.63 -0.11
CA HIS A 393 -19.97 1.94 -0.63
C HIS A 393 -19.03 2.51 -1.69
N THR A 394 -17.71 2.35 -1.52
CA THR A 394 -16.72 2.85 -2.49
C THR A 394 -16.82 2.09 -3.83
N MET A 395 -17.09 0.79 -3.77
CA MET A 395 -17.29 -0.05 -4.96
C MET A 395 -18.63 0.23 -5.65
N GLU A 396 -19.71 0.41 -4.88
CA GLU A 396 -21.03 0.77 -5.38
C GLU A 396 -21.03 2.14 -6.07
N GLU A 397 -20.46 3.18 -5.43
CA GLU A 397 -20.26 4.49 -6.04
C GLU A 397 -19.49 4.38 -7.35
N GLY A 398 -18.36 3.65 -7.36
CA GLY A 398 -17.56 3.47 -8.56
C GLY A 398 -18.32 2.73 -9.66
N SER A 399 -19.12 1.74 -9.29
CA SER A 399 -19.97 1.01 -10.23
C SER A 399 -21.11 1.87 -10.79
N ASN A 400 -21.67 2.77 -10.00
CA ASN A 400 -22.70 3.71 -10.45
C ASN A 400 -22.11 4.72 -11.43
N VAL A 401 -20.96 5.32 -11.10
CA VAL A 401 -20.25 6.22 -12.04
C VAL A 401 -19.94 5.53 -13.36
N TYR A 402 -19.52 4.26 -13.32
CA TYR A 402 -19.32 3.49 -14.55
C TYR A 402 -20.63 3.31 -15.34
N LYS A 403 -21.73 2.93 -14.68
CA LYS A 403 -23.02 2.71 -15.33
C LYS A 403 -23.55 3.98 -15.98
N ASP A 404 -23.41 5.11 -15.29
CA ASP A 404 -23.94 6.40 -15.70
C ASP A 404 -23.10 7.03 -16.82
N VAL A 405 -21.77 6.93 -16.72
CA VAL A 405 -20.85 7.67 -17.59
C VAL A 405 -20.26 6.81 -18.70
N TRP A 406 -19.88 5.56 -18.43
CA TRP A 406 -18.99 4.79 -19.32
C TRP A 406 -19.64 3.58 -19.99
N LYS A 407 -20.71 3.01 -19.41
CA LYS A 407 -21.30 1.76 -19.91
C LYS A 407 -21.80 1.85 -21.36
N ASN A 408 -22.44 2.95 -21.71
CA ASN A 408 -23.08 3.16 -23.01
C ASN A 408 -22.45 4.31 -23.82
N LYS A 409 -21.26 4.79 -23.41
CA LYS A 409 -20.62 5.94 -24.03
C LYS A 409 -19.95 5.51 -25.34
N ASP A 410 -20.27 6.21 -26.43
CA ASP A 410 -19.55 6.01 -27.69
C ASP A 410 -18.20 6.74 -27.65
N GLU A 411 -17.14 5.99 -27.90
CA GLU A 411 -15.75 6.44 -27.90
C GLU A 411 -15.08 6.18 -29.24
N SER A 412 -15.86 5.95 -30.30
CA SER A 412 -15.36 5.75 -31.66
C SER A 412 -14.41 6.87 -32.11
N TRP A 413 -14.64 8.09 -31.63
CA TRP A 413 -13.81 9.26 -31.90
C TRP A 413 -12.47 9.27 -31.14
N ASN A 414 -12.37 8.60 -29.98
CA ASN A 414 -11.21 8.65 -29.09
C ASN A 414 -10.32 7.39 -29.21
N PHE A 415 -9.81 7.13 -30.41
CA PHE A 415 -8.94 5.97 -30.65
C PHE A 415 -7.62 6.05 -29.87
N TYR A 416 -7.09 7.24 -29.61
CA TYR A 416 -5.84 7.39 -28.86
C TYR A 416 -6.02 7.23 -27.35
N GLN A 417 -7.26 7.20 -26.84
CA GLN A 417 -7.55 7.17 -25.41
C GLN A 417 -6.96 8.39 -24.67
N ASP A 418 -7.11 9.57 -25.28
CA ASP A 418 -6.80 10.84 -24.63
C ASP A 418 -7.90 11.21 -23.62
N TYR A 419 -7.69 12.27 -22.83
CA TYR A 419 -8.71 12.74 -21.90
C TYR A 419 -9.93 13.33 -22.63
N ASP A 420 -11.09 13.24 -21.98
CA ASP A 420 -12.31 13.88 -22.46
C ASP A 420 -12.45 15.31 -21.88
N PRO A 421 -12.34 16.36 -22.71
CA PRO A 421 -12.41 17.75 -22.26
C PRO A 421 -13.81 18.16 -21.79
N GLU A 422 -14.89 17.55 -22.30
CA GLU A 422 -16.26 17.92 -21.90
C GLU A 422 -16.53 17.47 -20.46
N MET A 423 -16.09 16.27 -20.10
CA MET A 423 -16.20 15.81 -18.71
C MET A 423 -15.38 16.68 -17.75
N ILE A 424 -14.21 17.15 -18.18
CA ILE A 424 -13.42 18.12 -17.38
C ILE A 424 -14.20 19.42 -17.21
N LYS A 425 -14.81 19.93 -18.28
CA LYS A 425 -15.61 21.17 -18.22
C LYS A 425 -16.77 21.02 -17.25
N GLU A 426 -17.51 19.92 -17.29
CA GLU A 426 -18.63 19.67 -16.39
C GLU A 426 -18.21 19.59 -14.92
N GLU A 427 -17.10 18.89 -14.63
CA GLU A 427 -16.54 18.78 -13.28
C GLU A 427 -16.06 20.15 -12.77
N LYS A 428 -15.28 20.87 -13.59
CA LYS A 428 -14.73 22.19 -13.24
C LYS A 428 -15.79 23.28 -13.19
N ARG A 429 -16.88 23.18 -13.95
CA ARG A 429 -18.02 24.10 -13.86
C ARG A 429 -18.69 24.02 -12.48
N LYS A 430 -18.87 22.82 -11.94
CA LYS A 430 -19.41 22.63 -10.57
C LYS A 430 -18.48 23.21 -9.50
N GLU A 431 -17.18 22.96 -9.62
CA GLU A 431 -16.17 23.57 -8.72
C GLU A 431 -16.21 25.10 -8.82
N LEU A 432 -16.16 25.65 -10.03
CA LEU A 432 -16.17 27.09 -10.31
C LEU A 432 -17.45 27.76 -9.80
N GLU A 433 -18.62 27.16 -10.02
CA GLU A 433 -19.89 27.66 -9.51
C GLU A 433 -19.88 27.74 -7.99
N SER A 434 -19.33 26.73 -7.29
CA SER A 434 -19.21 26.76 -5.83
C SER A 434 -18.26 27.86 -5.34
N GLU A 435 -17.14 28.09 -6.03
CA GLU A 435 -16.19 29.16 -5.72
C GLU A 435 -16.80 30.55 -5.95
N ILE A 436 -17.50 30.74 -7.08
CA ILE A 436 -18.19 31.99 -7.42
C ILE A 436 -19.34 32.24 -6.44
N ARG A 437 -20.09 31.20 -6.04
CA ARG A 437 -21.21 31.30 -5.11
C ARG A 437 -20.79 31.89 -3.77
N VAL A 438 -19.62 31.50 -3.23
CA VAL A 438 -19.08 32.09 -2.00
C VAL A 438 -18.81 33.59 -2.17
N GLN A 439 -18.26 34.00 -3.32
CA GLN A 439 -18.00 35.41 -3.63
C GLN A 439 -19.30 36.20 -3.79
N VAL A 440 -20.29 35.62 -4.48
CA VAL A 440 -21.62 36.19 -4.67
C VAL A 440 -22.32 36.35 -3.33
N ASP A 441 -22.31 35.34 -2.47
CA ASP A 441 -22.93 35.39 -1.14
C ASP A 441 -22.42 36.57 -0.30
N GLU A 442 -21.10 36.80 -0.31
CA GLU A 442 -20.50 37.91 0.42
C GLU A 442 -20.89 39.27 -0.18
N LEU A 443 -20.95 39.38 -1.51
CA LEU A 443 -21.44 40.60 -2.18
C LEU A 443 -22.93 40.85 -1.90
N MET A 444 -23.77 39.81 -1.96
CA MET A 444 -25.21 39.91 -1.70
C MET A 444 -25.51 40.26 -0.24
N ARG A 445 -24.70 39.80 0.72
CA ARG A 445 -24.78 40.25 2.13
C ARG A 445 -24.53 41.76 2.27
N GLN A 446 -23.55 42.28 1.54
CA GLN A 446 -23.23 43.71 1.53
C GLN A 446 -24.35 44.52 0.86
N GLU A 447 -24.87 44.06 -0.28
CA GLU A 447 -26.03 44.68 -0.95
C GLU A 447 -27.26 44.71 -0.02
N LEU A 448 -27.59 43.59 0.64
CA LEU A 448 -28.73 43.51 1.56
C LEU A 448 -28.57 44.43 2.78
N LYS A 449 -27.34 44.58 3.31
CA LYS A 449 -27.05 45.54 4.36
C LYS A 449 -27.28 46.99 3.89
N ASN A 450 -26.85 47.31 2.66
CA ASN A 450 -27.04 48.63 2.07
C ASN A 450 -28.53 48.91 1.77
N LEU A 451 -29.28 47.92 1.27
CA LEU A 451 -30.71 48.00 1.03
C LEU A 451 -31.51 48.21 2.32
N LYS A 452 -31.17 47.49 3.39
CA LYS A 452 -31.76 47.72 4.73
C LYS A 452 -31.47 49.13 5.25
N LEU A 453 -30.26 49.65 5.03
CA LEU A 453 -29.90 51.03 5.40
C LEU A 453 -30.64 52.09 4.57
N ALA A 454 -30.87 51.83 3.27
CA ALA A 454 -31.59 52.74 2.39
C ALA A 454 -33.09 52.82 2.73
N VAL A 455 -33.75 51.68 2.96
CA VAL A 455 -35.17 51.63 3.36
C VAL A 455 -35.39 52.24 4.74
N ASN A 456 -34.42 52.12 5.67
CA ASN A 456 -34.51 52.78 6.97
C ASN A 456 -34.28 54.30 6.89
N ARG A 457 -33.60 54.82 5.85
CA ARG A 457 -33.47 56.27 5.60
C ARG A 457 -34.74 56.91 5.02
N GLU A 458 -35.59 56.15 4.34
CA GLU A 458 -36.91 56.64 3.86
C GLU A 458 -37.96 56.76 4.98
N LYS A 459 -37.73 56.14 6.15
CA LYS A 459 -38.69 56.12 7.28
C LYS A 459 -38.48 57.19 8.35
N GLU A 460 -37.53 58.13 8.23
CA GLU A 460 -37.28 59.12 9.30
C GLU A 460 -37.13 60.59 8.83
N LEU A 461 -37.99 61.45 9.38
CA LEU A 461 -37.81 62.91 9.57
C LEU A 461 -38.23 63.25 11.03
N PRO A 462 -37.75 64.36 11.65
CA PRO A 462 -36.67 64.32 12.64
C PRO A 462 -37.12 64.61 14.08
N VAL A 463 -36.42 64.07 15.10
CA VAL A 463 -36.43 64.64 16.47
C VAL A 463 -35.03 64.70 17.08
N LYS A 464 -34.77 65.85 17.71
CA LYS A 464 -33.51 66.35 18.28
C LYS A 464 -32.99 65.60 19.51
N THR A 465 -31.66 65.47 19.52
CA THR A 465 -30.68 65.63 20.63
C THR A 465 -30.93 65.00 22.00
N GLY A 466 -30.01 64.11 22.40
CA GLY A 466 -29.73 63.76 23.79
C GLY A 466 -28.33 63.15 23.98
N ARG A 467 -27.39 63.97 24.48
CA ARG A 467 -25.99 63.64 24.81
C ARG A 467 -25.82 62.30 25.57
N LYS A 468 -24.73 61.55 25.28
CA LYS A 468 -23.87 60.96 26.34
C LYS A 468 -22.48 60.50 25.86
N LYS A 469 -21.49 61.22 26.42
CA LYS A 469 -20.16 60.84 26.93
C LYS A 469 -19.46 59.58 26.42
N GLY A 470 -18.24 59.79 25.96
CA GLY A 470 -17.25 58.77 25.66
C GLY A 470 -16.82 57.92 26.86
N GLY A 471 -16.33 56.73 26.53
CA GLY A 471 -15.71 55.79 27.44
C GLY A 471 -14.86 54.79 26.66
N LYS A 472 -13.53 54.99 26.73
CA LYS A 472 -12.47 54.06 26.29
C LYS A 472 -12.81 52.60 26.62
N LYS A 473 -12.74 51.70 25.63
CA LYS A 473 -12.61 50.25 25.88
C LYS A 473 -11.24 49.76 25.42
N LYS A 474 -10.44 49.43 26.44
CA LYS A 474 -9.11 48.81 26.39
C LYS A 474 -9.12 47.51 25.59
N ASN A 475 -8.08 47.36 24.77
CA ASN A 475 -7.55 46.06 24.35
C ASN A 475 -7.40 45.13 25.57
N LYS A 476 -8.08 43.99 25.54
CA LYS A 476 -7.78 42.87 26.43
C LYS A 476 -7.59 41.61 25.56
N ARG A 477 -6.31 41.34 25.30
CA ARG A 477 -5.79 40.08 24.75
C ARG A 477 -6.50 38.90 25.43
N LYS A 478 -7.21 38.08 24.67
CA LYS A 478 -7.68 36.76 25.14
C LYS A 478 -6.47 35.85 25.29
N LYS A 479 -6.09 35.61 26.55
CA LYS A 479 -5.19 34.54 26.96
C LYS A 479 -5.81 33.21 26.54
N GLY A 480 -5.16 32.51 25.60
CA GLY A 480 -5.54 31.17 25.18
C GLY A 480 -5.56 30.22 26.38
N LYS A 481 -6.71 29.56 26.58
CA LYS A 481 -6.91 28.52 27.57
C LYS A 481 -6.30 27.25 26.99
N LYS A 482 -5.09 26.87 27.45
CA LYS A 482 -4.48 25.56 27.17
C LYS A 482 -5.45 24.48 27.66
N GLY A 483 -6.11 23.82 26.71
CA GLY A 483 -6.75 22.54 26.97
C GLY A 483 -5.69 21.53 27.38
N LYS A 484 -5.98 20.75 28.43
CA LYS A 484 -5.19 19.59 28.83
C LYS A 484 -5.11 18.63 27.64
N MET A 485 -4.00 18.64 26.91
CA MET A 485 -3.58 17.49 26.11
C MET A 485 -3.28 16.35 27.10
N GLY A 486 -3.89 15.19 26.87
CA GLY A 486 -3.41 13.95 27.45
C GLY A 486 -1.91 13.82 27.20
N LYS A 487 -1.17 13.25 28.15
CA LYS A 487 0.27 12.99 28.04
C LYS A 487 0.55 12.19 26.76
N LYS A 488 0.87 12.88 25.66
CA LYS A 488 1.67 12.34 24.57
C LYS A 488 3.11 12.34 25.06
N ASP A 489 3.81 11.24 24.83
CA ASP A 489 5.22 11.12 25.19
C ASP A 489 6.00 12.33 24.70
N LYS A 490 6.82 12.89 25.59
CA LYS A 490 7.62 14.08 25.33
C LYS A 490 8.61 13.73 24.22
N ASP A 491 8.46 14.32 23.03
CA ASP A 491 9.37 14.08 21.90
C ASP A 491 10.80 14.43 22.34
N LEU A 492 11.67 13.42 22.41
CA LEU A 492 13.05 13.55 22.86
C LEU A 492 13.94 14.30 21.83
N THR A 493 13.41 14.62 20.65
CA THR A 493 14.13 15.21 19.50
C THR A 493 13.39 16.39 18.87
N ALA A 494 12.58 17.14 19.64
CA ALA A 494 11.77 18.23 19.11
C ALA A 494 12.59 19.34 18.41
N ASP A 495 13.85 19.53 18.80
CA ASP A 495 14.74 20.58 18.28
C ASP A 495 15.57 20.14 17.04
N ARG A 496 15.44 18.89 16.56
CA ARG A 496 16.21 18.35 15.44
C ARG A 496 15.39 18.21 14.16
N THR A 497 16.02 18.48 13.01
CA THR A 497 15.42 18.29 11.68
C THR A 497 15.39 16.81 11.28
N ILE A 498 14.42 16.45 10.43
CA ILE A 498 14.22 15.07 9.94
C ILE A 498 15.42 14.60 9.13
N GLU A 499 15.99 15.47 8.30
CA GLU A 499 17.16 15.18 7.47
C GLU A 499 18.39 14.84 8.32
N SER A 500 18.58 15.55 9.44
CA SER A 500 19.66 15.24 10.38
C SER A 500 19.46 13.88 11.03
N LEU A 501 18.22 13.54 11.43
CA LEU A 501 17.91 12.23 11.99
C LEU A 501 18.05 11.12 10.94
N TYR A 502 17.68 11.39 9.70
CA TYR A 502 17.83 10.46 8.59
C TYR A 502 19.30 10.13 8.34
N LYS A 503 20.15 11.16 8.26
CA LYS A 503 21.59 11.02 8.10
C LYS A 503 22.21 10.23 9.26
N GLU A 504 21.86 10.55 10.50
CA GLU A 504 22.30 9.81 11.71
C GLU A 504 21.95 8.32 11.60
N LEU A 505 20.70 7.99 11.23
CA LEU A 505 20.27 6.59 11.10
C LEU A 505 20.97 5.83 9.97
N VAL A 506 21.35 6.50 8.88
CA VAL A 506 22.10 5.89 7.78
C VAL A 506 23.57 5.68 8.18
N GLU A 507 24.19 6.68 8.82
CA GLU A 507 25.56 6.60 9.37
C GLU A 507 25.69 5.46 10.38
N GLU A 508 24.71 5.33 11.27
CA GLU A 508 24.61 4.24 12.23
C GLU A 508 24.14 2.92 11.60
N GLY A 509 23.92 2.84 10.29
CA GLY A 509 23.49 1.61 9.60
C GLY A 509 22.17 1.02 10.12
N LEU A 510 21.32 1.84 10.75
CA LEU A 510 19.97 1.47 11.18
C LEU A 510 18.98 1.63 10.03
N LEU A 511 19.20 2.58 9.13
CA LEU A 511 18.48 2.70 7.86
C LEU A 511 19.37 2.14 6.75
N ILE A 512 18.92 1.07 6.10
CA ILE A 512 19.69 0.35 5.08
C ILE A 512 19.02 0.43 3.71
N GLN A 513 19.83 0.35 2.65
CA GLN A 513 19.29 0.16 1.31
C GLN A 513 18.72 -1.26 1.19
N ALA A 514 17.46 -1.36 0.78
CA ALA A 514 16.85 -2.65 0.50
C ALA A 514 17.45 -3.26 -0.78
N LEU A 515 17.68 -4.57 -0.77
CA LEU A 515 18.05 -5.31 -1.97
C LEU A 515 16.86 -5.32 -2.95
N LYS A 516 17.12 -5.11 -4.24
CA LYS A 516 16.09 -5.15 -5.29
C LYS A 516 15.76 -6.60 -5.60
N VAL A 517 14.69 -7.10 -4.99
CA VAL A 517 14.17 -8.47 -5.17
C VAL A 517 12.66 -8.39 -5.30
N ASN A 518 12.08 -9.08 -6.28
CA ASN A 518 10.63 -9.08 -6.45
C ASN A 518 9.99 -10.20 -5.64
N LEU A 519 8.73 -10.03 -5.25
CA LEU A 519 8.02 -11.08 -4.52
C LEU A 519 7.74 -12.30 -5.41
N SER A 520 7.64 -12.09 -6.73
CA SER A 520 7.54 -13.15 -7.75
C SER A 520 8.73 -14.11 -7.73
N ASP A 521 9.90 -13.64 -7.29
CA ASP A 521 11.14 -14.43 -7.26
C ASP A 521 11.12 -15.44 -6.09
N TYR A 522 10.14 -15.33 -5.18
CA TYR A 522 9.91 -16.31 -4.13
C TYR A 522 9.10 -17.49 -4.67
N ILE A 523 9.83 -18.54 -5.07
CA ILE A 523 9.30 -19.73 -5.74
C ILE A 523 8.79 -20.74 -4.70
N GLY A 524 7.60 -21.26 -4.94
CA GLY A 524 6.96 -22.28 -4.11
C GLY A 524 5.88 -23.03 -4.89
N GLU A 525 5.47 -24.19 -4.37
CA GLU A 525 4.33 -24.96 -4.89
C GLU A 525 3.06 -24.65 -4.08
N TYR A 526 1.89 -24.90 -4.68
CA TYR A 526 0.59 -24.77 -4.01
C TYR A 526 0.30 -26.00 -3.15
N SER A 527 -0.46 -25.81 -2.07
CA SER A 527 -1.15 -26.93 -1.44
C SER A 527 -2.32 -27.34 -2.33
N TYR A 528 -2.40 -28.62 -2.71
CA TYR A 528 -3.48 -29.18 -3.55
C TYR A 528 -4.42 -30.11 -2.78
N LEU A 529 -4.06 -30.47 -1.54
CA LEU A 529 -4.72 -31.49 -0.74
C LEU A 529 -5.03 -30.99 0.69
N GLY A 530 -4.99 -29.67 0.92
CA GLY A 530 -5.14 -29.09 2.24
C GLY A 530 -6.50 -29.40 2.88
N THR A 531 -7.59 -29.25 2.14
CA THR A 531 -8.95 -29.61 2.61
C THR A 531 -9.06 -31.10 2.93
N THR A 532 -8.58 -31.95 2.02
CA THR A 532 -8.64 -33.42 2.19
C THR A 532 -7.85 -33.90 3.40
N LEU A 533 -6.69 -33.29 3.69
CA LEU A 533 -5.90 -33.62 4.88
C LEU A 533 -6.62 -33.20 6.17
N ARG A 534 -7.25 -32.01 6.19
CA ARG A 534 -8.05 -31.57 7.33
C ARG A 534 -9.25 -32.46 7.59
N GLN A 535 -9.91 -32.99 6.56
CA GLN A 535 -11.00 -33.96 6.71
C GLN A 535 -10.55 -35.25 7.43
N VAL A 536 -9.29 -35.65 7.23
CA VAL A 536 -8.66 -36.80 7.94
C VAL A 536 -8.06 -36.38 9.30
N SER A 537 -8.36 -35.17 9.78
CA SER A 537 -7.85 -34.60 11.04
C SER A 537 -6.32 -34.41 11.07
N ILE A 538 -5.69 -34.26 9.90
CA ILE A 538 -4.27 -33.91 9.76
C ILE A 538 -4.19 -32.44 9.39
N GLU A 539 -3.55 -31.62 10.23
CA GLU A 539 -3.32 -30.21 9.87
C GLU A 539 -2.13 -30.13 8.88
N PRO A 540 -2.37 -29.72 7.63
CA PRO A 540 -1.30 -29.61 6.64
C PRO A 540 -0.34 -28.46 7.00
N MET A 541 0.95 -28.69 6.74
CA MET A 541 1.95 -27.64 6.81
C MET A 541 1.71 -26.62 5.69
N PRO A 542 1.77 -25.30 5.98
CA PRO A 542 1.54 -24.28 4.97
C PRO A 542 2.61 -24.33 3.88
N SER A 543 2.18 -24.12 2.64
CA SER A 543 3.09 -24.07 1.50
C SER A 543 3.85 -22.73 1.47
N LEU A 544 4.99 -22.69 0.78
CA LEU A 544 5.75 -21.44 0.60
C LEU A 544 4.90 -20.38 -0.11
N LEU A 545 3.97 -20.80 -0.96
CA LEU A 545 3.10 -19.89 -1.67
C LEU A 545 2.02 -19.29 -0.78
N ASP A 546 1.49 -20.06 0.17
CA ASP A 546 0.57 -19.53 1.19
C ASP A 546 1.25 -18.42 1.99
N VAL A 547 2.53 -18.62 2.35
CA VAL A 547 3.36 -17.59 2.99
C VAL A 547 3.50 -16.36 2.09
N ARG A 548 3.75 -16.55 0.79
CA ARG A 548 3.84 -15.45 -0.18
C ARG A 548 2.53 -14.66 -0.25
N GLN A 549 1.40 -15.35 -0.31
CA GLN A 549 0.08 -14.73 -0.36
C GLN A 549 -0.23 -13.94 0.91
N LEU A 550 0.09 -14.48 2.10
CA LEU A 550 -0.06 -13.75 3.36
C LEU A 550 0.86 -12.53 3.44
N VAL A 551 2.10 -12.64 2.95
CA VAL A 551 3.00 -11.49 2.83
C VAL A 551 2.44 -10.42 1.89
N THR A 552 1.82 -10.81 0.77
CA THR A 552 1.12 -9.87 -0.11
C THR A 552 -0.03 -9.17 0.62
N LEU A 553 -0.92 -9.96 1.22
CA LEU A 553 -2.14 -9.47 1.90
C LEU A 553 -1.84 -8.54 3.07
N TYR A 554 -0.92 -8.91 3.95
CA TYR A 554 -0.67 -8.17 5.18
C TYR A 554 0.51 -7.19 5.06
N GLY A 555 1.53 -7.54 4.28
CA GLY A 555 2.77 -6.77 4.16
C GLY A 555 2.80 -5.80 2.99
N VAL A 556 2.17 -6.13 1.85
CA VAL A 556 2.30 -5.33 0.62
C VAL A 556 1.07 -4.47 0.37
N LEU A 557 -0.13 -5.05 0.29
CA LEU A 557 -1.36 -4.33 -0.08
C LEU A 557 -1.66 -3.14 0.86
N PRO A 558 -1.59 -3.28 2.20
CA PRO A 558 -1.89 -2.18 3.11
C PRO A 558 -0.80 -1.10 3.10
N LEU A 559 0.42 -1.40 2.67
CA LEU A 559 1.51 -0.41 2.55
C LEU A 559 1.50 0.31 1.20
N GLY A 560 0.99 -0.35 0.15
CA GLY A 560 0.91 0.20 -1.19
C GLY A 560 -0.12 1.32 -1.32
N SER A 561 -1.34 1.11 -0.82
CA SER A 561 -2.46 2.06 -0.91
C SER A 561 -2.77 2.74 0.43
N ALA A 562 -2.68 4.08 0.46
CA ALA A 562 -2.99 4.87 1.65
C ALA A 562 -4.49 4.85 2.02
N ALA A 563 -5.38 4.68 1.04
CA ALA A 563 -6.81 4.56 1.27
C ALA A 563 -7.14 3.26 2.00
N VAL A 564 -6.53 2.16 1.55
CA VAL A 564 -6.67 0.83 2.17
C VAL A 564 -6.01 0.81 3.54
N HIS A 565 -4.79 1.35 3.68
CA HIS A 565 -4.08 1.43 4.98
C HIS A 565 -4.91 2.05 6.11
N LYS A 566 -5.71 3.07 5.80
CA LYS A 566 -6.50 3.82 6.79
C LYS A 566 -7.82 3.14 7.17
N LYS A 567 -8.40 2.35 6.26
CA LYS A 567 -9.78 1.84 6.37
C LYS A 567 -9.83 0.33 6.59
N ALA A 568 -8.89 -0.43 6.07
CA ALA A 568 -8.88 -1.89 6.14
C ALA A 568 -8.38 -2.40 7.50
N PRO A 569 -8.73 -3.64 7.89
CA PRO A 569 -8.10 -4.31 9.03
C PRO A 569 -6.59 -4.40 8.79
N LEU A 570 -5.81 -3.75 9.64
CA LEU A 570 -4.36 -3.61 9.48
C LEU A 570 -3.61 -4.52 10.44
N VAL A 571 -2.81 -5.42 9.87
CA VAL A 571 -1.78 -6.17 10.62
C VAL A 571 -0.53 -5.29 10.73
N LYS A 572 -0.23 -4.81 11.95
CA LYS A 572 0.92 -3.91 12.20
C LYS A 572 2.27 -4.63 12.23
N SER A 573 2.27 -5.93 12.51
CA SER A 573 3.49 -6.71 12.75
C SER A 573 3.37 -8.10 12.16
N LEU A 574 4.41 -8.55 11.45
CA LEU A 574 4.50 -9.88 10.88
C LEU A 574 5.68 -10.65 11.50
N LEU A 575 5.43 -11.88 11.93
CA LEU A 575 6.47 -12.77 12.44
C LEU A 575 6.73 -13.89 11.43
N LEU A 576 7.88 -13.84 10.75
CA LEU A 576 8.31 -14.90 9.84
C LEU A 576 9.14 -15.93 10.59
N ALA A 577 8.56 -17.09 10.87
CA ALA A 577 9.21 -18.22 11.53
C ALA A 577 9.54 -19.33 10.53
N GLY A 578 10.69 -19.99 10.72
CA GLY A 578 11.12 -21.09 9.87
C GLY A 578 12.63 -21.35 9.97
N PRO A 579 13.11 -22.46 9.38
CA PRO A 579 14.53 -22.80 9.35
C PRO A 579 15.42 -21.71 8.75
N SER A 580 16.72 -21.79 8.99
CA SER A 580 17.68 -20.91 8.31
C SER A 580 17.74 -21.24 6.82
N GLY A 581 17.91 -20.22 5.97
CA GLY A 581 18.06 -20.41 4.52
C GLY A 581 16.76 -20.44 3.69
N VAL A 582 15.57 -20.38 4.30
CA VAL A 582 14.28 -20.43 3.57
C VAL A 582 13.85 -19.08 2.95
N GLY A 583 14.73 -18.10 2.84
CA GLY A 583 14.39 -16.80 2.22
C GLY A 583 13.65 -15.79 3.11
N LYS A 584 13.57 -16.00 4.44
CA LYS A 584 12.91 -15.03 5.37
C LYS A 584 13.40 -13.58 5.19
N LYS A 585 14.71 -13.39 5.05
CA LYS A 585 15.31 -12.06 4.80
C LYS A 585 14.95 -11.52 3.41
N MET A 586 14.87 -12.39 2.41
CA MET A 586 14.48 -12.04 1.04
C MET A 586 13.06 -11.48 1.00
N LEU A 587 12.11 -12.10 1.71
CA LEU A 587 10.73 -11.62 1.79
C LEU A 587 10.62 -10.19 2.34
N VAL A 588 11.43 -9.83 3.34
CA VAL A 588 11.48 -8.47 3.89
C VAL A 588 11.95 -7.46 2.83
N HIS A 589 13.01 -7.80 2.08
CA HIS A 589 13.49 -6.97 0.98
C HIS A 589 12.50 -6.90 -0.18
N ALA A 590 11.77 -7.98 -0.45
CA ALA A 590 10.70 -8.01 -1.45
C ALA A 590 9.56 -7.05 -1.08
N ILE A 591 9.07 -7.07 0.17
CA ILE A 591 8.06 -6.11 0.63
C ILE A 591 8.53 -4.66 0.39
N CYS A 592 9.79 -4.36 0.70
CA CYS A 592 10.34 -3.02 0.48
C CYS A 592 10.44 -2.65 -1.01
N THR A 593 10.79 -3.61 -1.86
CA THR A 593 10.90 -3.42 -3.32
C THR A 593 9.52 -3.15 -3.93
N GLU A 594 8.51 -3.93 -3.55
CA GLU A 594 7.15 -3.85 -4.09
C GLU A 594 6.37 -2.61 -3.61
N THR A 595 6.72 -2.07 -2.43
CA THR A 595 6.02 -0.92 -1.82
C THR A 595 6.82 0.38 -1.88
N GLY A 596 8.11 0.33 -2.23
CA GLY A 596 9.03 1.48 -2.19
C GLY A 596 9.39 1.93 -0.76
N ALA A 597 9.22 1.06 0.24
CA ALA A 597 9.37 1.43 1.64
C ALA A 597 10.82 1.69 2.10
N ASN A 598 10.99 2.45 3.18
CA ASN A 598 12.23 2.45 3.95
C ASN A 598 12.44 1.11 4.65
N LEU A 599 13.68 0.66 4.74
CA LEU A 599 14.05 -0.51 5.52
C LEU A 599 14.91 -0.10 6.71
N PHE A 600 14.35 -0.26 7.91
CA PHE A 600 15.07 -0.07 9.16
C PHE A 600 15.51 -1.43 9.71
N ASN A 601 16.80 -1.62 9.97
CA ASN A 601 17.36 -2.85 10.53
C ASN A 601 17.63 -2.70 12.04
N LEU A 602 16.73 -3.25 12.84
CA LEU A 602 16.80 -3.33 14.30
C LEU A 602 17.21 -4.73 14.79
N SER A 603 18.01 -5.46 14.02
CA SER A 603 18.56 -6.75 14.46
C SER A 603 19.45 -6.57 15.70
N ALA A 604 19.41 -7.54 16.63
CA ALA A 604 20.17 -7.47 17.89
C ALA A 604 21.68 -7.24 17.67
N THR A 605 22.25 -7.85 16.64
CA THR A 605 23.66 -7.67 16.24
C THR A 605 23.95 -6.28 15.71
N ASN A 606 22.97 -5.61 15.11
CA ASN A 606 23.11 -4.27 14.52
C ASN A 606 22.97 -3.16 15.56
N ILE A 607 22.19 -3.38 16.61
CA ILE A 607 21.95 -2.39 17.68
C ILE A 607 23.09 -2.41 18.72
N ALA A 608 23.78 -3.54 18.88
CA ALA A 608 24.81 -3.71 19.89
C ALA A 608 25.93 -2.65 19.76
N GLY A 609 26.13 -1.85 20.81
CA GLY A 609 27.21 -0.88 20.94
C GLY A 609 26.95 0.52 20.39
N LYS A 610 25.92 0.75 19.57
CA LYS A 610 25.66 2.07 18.93
C LYS A 610 25.08 3.11 19.89
N TYR A 611 24.11 2.69 20.70
CA TYR A 611 23.45 3.53 21.70
C TYR A 611 23.56 2.91 23.09
N PRO A 612 24.63 3.21 23.86
CA PRO A 612 24.85 2.59 25.17
C PRO A 612 23.81 3.05 26.19
N GLY A 613 23.35 2.10 27.02
CA GLY A 613 22.42 2.34 28.13
C GLY A 613 20.94 2.38 27.73
N ASN A 614 20.06 2.27 28.74
CA ASN A 614 18.61 2.20 28.55
C ASN A 614 18.01 3.49 27.95
N SER A 615 18.57 4.65 28.30
CA SER A 615 18.18 5.94 27.74
C SER A 615 18.59 6.09 26.27
N GLY A 616 19.77 5.56 25.90
CA GLY A 616 20.26 5.54 24.52
C GLY A 616 19.37 4.68 23.62
N LEU A 617 19.02 3.46 24.06
CA LEU A 617 18.12 2.58 23.32
C LEU A 617 16.72 3.20 23.14
N GLN A 618 16.19 3.86 24.18
CA GLN A 618 14.91 4.55 24.09
C GLN A 618 14.97 5.72 23.10
N MET A 619 16.07 6.48 23.09
CA MET A 619 16.30 7.54 22.10
C MET A 619 16.38 6.97 20.68
N MET A 620 17.17 5.92 20.46
CA MET A 620 17.29 5.26 19.15
C MET A 620 15.93 4.81 18.61
N LEU A 621 15.16 4.08 19.42
CA LEU A 621 13.82 3.63 19.02
C LEU A 621 12.91 4.83 18.72
N HIS A 622 12.95 5.88 19.55
CA HIS A 622 12.19 7.10 19.32
C HIS A 622 12.55 7.77 18.00
N VAL A 623 13.83 7.88 17.67
CA VAL A 623 14.33 8.44 16.40
C VAL A 623 13.89 7.58 15.22
N VAL A 624 14.08 6.26 15.28
CA VAL A 624 13.69 5.32 14.22
C VAL A 624 12.19 5.41 13.95
N PHE A 625 11.34 5.35 14.98
CA PHE A 625 9.89 5.45 14.79
C PHE A 625 9.43 6.85 14.35
N LYS A 626 10.10 7.92 14.78
CA LYS A 626 9.81 9.28 14.31
C LYS A 626 10.09 9.41 12.81
N VAL A 627 11.26 8.97 12.36
CA VAL A 627 11.64 9.00 10.94
C VAL A 627 10.76 8.06 10.12
N ALA A 628 10.48 6.84 10.60
CA ALA A 628 9.62 5.88 9.91
C ALA A 628 8.18 6.38 9.70
N ARG A 629 7.63 7.12 10.68
CA ARG A 629 6.28 7.72 10.56
C ARG A 629 6.23 8.90 9.60
N GLN A 630 7.33 9.66 9.48
CA GLN A 630 7.40 10.80 8.58
C GLN A 630 7.73 10.39 7.15
N LEU A 631 8.49 9.31 6.97
CA LEU A 631 8.88 8.78 5.67
C LEU A 631 8.10 7.51 5.30
N GLN A 632 6.78 7.53 5.46
CA GLN A 632 5.93 6.42 5.06
C GLN A 632 5.95 6.24 3.53
N PRO A 633 5.93 5.00 3.01
CA PRO A 633 5.87 3.73 3.75
C PRO A 633 7.24 3.30 4.32
N SER A 634 7.23 2.59 5.43
CA SER A 634 8.44 2.17 6.16
C SER A 634 8.25 0.79 6.79
N VAL A 635 9.26 -0.06 6.66
CA VAL A 635 9.33 -1.43 7.22
C VAL A 635 10.45 -1.47 8.25
N VAL A 636 10.11 -1.92 9.46
CA VAL A 636 11.08 -2.15 10.54
C VAL A 636 11.33 -3.65 10.65
N TRP A 637 12.56 -4.05 10.37
CA TRP A 637 13.00 -5.43 10.40
C TRP A 637 13.80 -5.72 11.67
N ILE A 638 13.38 -6.73 12.43
CA ILE A 638 14.11 -7.26 13.58
C ILE A 638 14.57 -8.68 13.21
N GLY A 639 15.82 -8.81 12.76
CA GLY A 639 16.43 -10.11 12.48
C GLY A 639 16.75 -10.87 13.77
N ASP A 640 16.62 -12.20 13.72
CA ASP A 640 16.82 -13.12 14.85
C ASP A 640 16.12 -12.61 16.12
N ALA A 641 14.81 -12.34 16.00
CA ALA A 641 14.01 -11.72 17.05
C ALA A 641 14.13 -12.47 18.39
N GLU A 642 14.28 -13.80 18.36
CA GLU A 642 14.52 -14.63 19.53
C GLU A 642 15.72 -14.17 20.39
N LYS A 643 16.75 -13.58 19.76
CA LYS A 643 17.93 -13.04 20.47
C LYS A 643 17.61 -11.78 21.25
N THR A 644 16.68 -10.97 20.76
CA THR A 644 16.23 -9.74 21.41
C THR A 644 15.37 -10.03 22.65
N PHE A 645 14.69 -11.18 22.66
CA PHE A 645 13.73 -11.56 23.71
C PHE A 645 14.22 -12.68 24.65
N TYR A 646 15.54 -12.94 24.71
CA TYR A 646 16.07 -13.98 25.59
C TYR A 646 15.70 -13.77 27.07
N LYS A 647 15.16 -14.83 27.70
CA LYS A 647 14.97 -14.85 29.16
C LYS A 647 16.30 -15.04 29.91
N LYS A 648 17.24 -15.80 29.32
CA LYS A 648 18.62 -16.03 29.79
C LYS A 648 19.49 -16.39 28.57
N VAL A 649 20.62 -15.71 28.40
CA VAL A 649 21.51 -15.94 27.25
C VAL A 649 22.25 -17.29 27.40
N PRO A 650 22.20 -18.18 26.39
CA PRO A 650 22.93 -19.45 26.39
C PRO A 650 24.45 -19.25 26.54
N ASN A 651 25.12 -20.14 27.28
CA ASN A 651 26.57 -20.00 27.58
C ASN A 651 27.45 -20.00 26.32
N SER A 652 27.06 -20.75 25.28
CA SER A 652 27.77 -20.83 23.98
C SER A 652 27.74 -19.53 23.17
N GLU A 653 26.74 -18.68 23.38
CA GLU A 653 26.60 -17.40 22.69
C GLU A 653 27.13 -16.22 23.50
N ARG A 654 27.42 -16.43 24.79
CA ARG A 654 28.01 -15.40 25.65
C ARG A 654 29.33 -14.89 25.09
N GLU A 655 30.24 -15.75 24.62
CA GLU A 655 31.53 -15.29 24.06
C GLU A 655 31.39 -14.44 22.79
N LYS A 656 30.42 -14.77 21.92
CA LYS A 656 30.16 -14.00 20.69
C LYS A 656 29.49 -12.66 20.99
N LEU A 657 28.62 -12.61 22.00
CA LEU A 657 27.95 -11.39 22.47
C LEU A 657 28.87 -10.52 23.38
N LEU A 658 29.88 -11.12 24.01
CA LEU A 658 30.89 -10.44 24.84
C LEU A 658 31.90 -9.65 23.99
N ARG A 659 32.21 -10.07 22.76
CA ARG A 659 33.02 -9.26 21.81
C ARG A 659 32.28 -8.02 21.29
N GLY A 660 30.95 -7.99 21.42
CA GLY A 660 30.09 -6.84 21.19
C GLY A 660 29.45 -6.32 22.48
N LEU A 661 30.20 -6.27 23.58
CA LEU A 661 29.87 -5.65 24.88
C LEU A 661 28.37 -5.48 25.19
N ILE A 662 27.66 -6.62 25.29
CA ILE A 662 26.34 -6.69 25.88
C ILE A 662 26.49 -6.78 27.40
N TYR A 663 26.53 -5.63 28.04
CA TYR A 663 25.98 -5.46 29.37
C TYR A 663 24.94 -4.35 29.24
N TYR A 664 23.64 -4.69 29.28
CA TYR A 664 22.56 -3.82 29.82
C TYR A 664 21.13 -4.42 29.75
N LEU A 665 20.94 -5.68 29.35
CA LEU A 665 19.61 -6.35 29.42
C LEU A 665 19.47 -7.44 30.50
N SER A 666 20.43 -7.59 31.41
CA SER A 666 20.36 -8.66 32.43
C SER A 666 21.00 -8.27 33.75
N TRP A 667 20.41 -7.33 34.48
CA TRP A 667 20.31 -7.45 35.94
C TRP A 667 19.33 -6.43 36.53
N GLU A 668 18.05 -6.82 36.65
CA GLU A 668 17.18 -6.38 37.74
C GLU A 668 16.00 -7.36 37.83
N PRO A 669 15.91 -8.18 38.89
CA PRO A 669 14.75 -9.02 39.13
C PRO A 669 13.59 -8.12 39.60
N GLY A 670 12.65 -7.81 38.71
CA GLY A 670 11.38 -7.18 39.14
C GLY A 670 10.73 -6.18 38.19
N ARG A 671 11.36 -5.77 37.08
CA ARG A 671 10.71 -4.90 36.07
C ARG A 671 11.01 -5.37 34.66
N LYS A 672 10.18 -6.27 34.12
CA LYS A 672 10.25 -6.69 32.71
C LYS A 672 9.10 -6.06 31.93
N LEU A 673 9.37 -5.78 30.64
CA LEU A 673 8.40 -5.66 29.54
C LEU A 673 7.32 -4.55 29.64
N PRO A 674 7.67 -3.28 29.43
CA PRO A 674 6.66 -2.37 28.88
C PRO A 674 7.06 -1.65 27.58
N LEU A 675 8.32 -1.43 27.25
CA LEU A 675 8.65 -0.46 26.19
C LEU A 675 8.47 -0.97 24.76
N LEU A 676 8.99 -2.15 24.41
CA LEU A 676 8.77 -2.76 23.09
C LEU A 676 7.33 -3.26 22.92
N ALA A 677 6.73 -3.84 23.96
CA ALA A 677 5.35 -4.31 23.95
C ALA A 677 4.30 -3.17 23.91
N LYS A 678 4.56 -2.00 24.52
CA LYS A 678 3.69 -0.82 24.40
C LYS A 678 3.88 -0.04 23.10
N LEU A 679 4.96 -0.28 22.34
CA LEU A 679 5.19 0.35 21.04
C LEU A 679 4.68 -0.49 19.86
N LEU A 680 4.50 -1.81 20.08
CA LEU A 680 3.96 -2.76 19.09
C LEU A 680 2.41 -2.83 19.11
N HIS A 681 1.76 -2.38 20.19
CA HIS A 681 0.31 -2.10 20.24
C HIS A 681 0.03 -0.65 19.84
#